data_AF-A0A938GLS4-F1
#
_entry.id   AF-A0A938GLS4-F1
#
_cell.length_a   1.000
_cell.length_b   1.000
_cell.length_c   1.000
_cell.angle_alpha   90.00
_cell.angle_beta   90.00
_cell.angle_gamma   90.00
#
_symmetry.space_group_name_H-M   'P 1'
#
loop_
_entity.id
_entity.type
_entity.pdbx_description
1 polymer ?
#
loop_
_entity_poly.entity_id
_entity_poly.type
_entity_poly.pdbx_seq_one_letter_code
_entity_poly.pdbx_strand_id
1 'polypeptide(L)'
;MAVKRGLSPKYLRSLMEMWQGTKPSLILDALRMQWRKCQMSEASSLVREIEAWQRALWRFTQIGHIGKRDGPKAWQLPVTPIAETREIRAKIPAPGPDGISRLYLAVSDAGDGSVDDVALWRDPRLVAPDRPDIPLRDVRSAVAFIEAERGKILAGTAKALNAALELHPTPEAAEISRLVRDHGLDASVFQAWLSCVGMGSGETRIDSHLTGKVESVQGYSFIKGWQGADALSVLANSSDQHVRVPGNMKPRSVAVHPSPKRRIITAWQAPRSVALLQVTGVVQHAHPECGNGVAWNLELRKGSARQSIASGFAQGGREVPFSLSHPVQTGKGDVIALIVSPRDGNHSCDLTLIDLELRSADKTWILSKDVSGNILASNPLPDSHGNAGVWHFFSEPDKAAGADSLFPRGSLLSRWQSEPDIESRRKIGGELERLLLQGPGNLPDDSPDRLLHQRLTSINGPLLGSLLTRVKDYRQMSGNSQWGADPNLFGKHPSKPSVAVPETSLCVKGPNLLEVKLPAGFAEGCELVTTASLHPEAGTEGSVQMTITSSSKPELQGLSPGGIKSSNAKGTWSDGVKPPLSEAPVLTQAGSRATKRMGAGFDEFRAIFPAALCYTKIVPVDEVVTLTLFYREDEPLQRLLLDDAQIKELNTLWEELSYVSQEPLKLVDAFEQLWQFATQDADPSAFEPMRQPIQSRAAAFRKSLGESEAYHLHWVNRLATQAFRRPVRSSEEASFKETYGKMRNEGLNHDAAIRLLIARVLTSPAFLYRSETPGPGAQPVPVNDWELASRLSYFLWSSQPDHRLRESAMAGRLRTAGGMTAEVRRMCEDPRIRRLAREFACAWLHLYDFSELREKSERHFPSFNALRSDMQEETIRFFMDLFVRDGSILEILNSDHTFLSPELAKHYNVPGVEGSGWRRVEGMRAHSRGGVLGQASFLSRQAGASRTSPILRGNWVAEVLLGEKLPRPPKDVPVLPEDESTETLSMRQLTEKHSSDPRCSGCHRRIDPYGFALEEFDAIGRHRAQDMGGRRIDVKATVLDGTPIEGMDGLRTYLSVTRRDAFVKQFCRKLLGYALGRGVVVSDQPLLTEIQTKLKSSGFRFSVALDAIVQSRQFTEIRGVQAADD
;
A
#
# COMPACT_ATOMS: atom_id res chain seq x y z
N MET A 1 27.93 16.57 9.70
CA MET A 1 27.87 15.13 9.31
C MET A 1 26.44 14.67 9.07
N ALA A 2 25.51 14.85 10.03
CA ALA A 2 24.09 14.46 9.91
C ALA A 2 23.43 14.96 8.61
N VAL A 3 23.54 16.25 8.29
CA VAL A 3 23.01 16.86 7.06
C VAL A 3 23.55 16.20 5.79
N LYS A 4 24.86 15.88 5.74
CA LYS A 4 25.48 15.21 4.59
C LYS A 4 24.96 13.77 4.37
N ARG A 5 24.37 13.15 5.39
CA ARG A 5 23.80 11.80 5.34
C ARG A 5 22.26 11.79 5.35
N GLY A 6 21.62 12.95 5.25
CA GLY A 6 20.16 13.06 5.27
C GLY A 6 19.52 12.71 6.62
N LEU A 7 20.24 12.83 7.73
CA LEU A 7 19.74 12.52 9.08
C LEU A 7 19.31 13.79 9.82
N SER A 8 18.27 13.70 10.67
CA SER A 8 17.89 14.79 11.58
C SER A 8 18.99 15.03 12.62
N PRO A 9 19.56 16.24 12.70
CA PRO A 9 20.54 16.57 13.74
C PRO A 9 19.95 16.51 15.15
N LYS A 10 18.68 16.85 15.32
CA LYS A 10 17.96 16.85 16.60
C LYS A 10 17.85 15.43 17.14
N TYR A 11 17.30 14.51 16.34
CA TYR A 11 17.12 13.13 16.80
C TYR A 11 18.46 12.40 16.98
N LEU A 12 19.43 12.63 16.09
CA LEU A 12 20.76 12.05 16.26
C LEU A 12 21.40 12.49 17.59
N ARG A 13 21.21 13.76 17.98
CA ARG A 13 21.68 14.26 19.29
C ARG A 13 21.00 13.53 20.44
N SER A 14 19.67 13.41 20.41
CA SER A 14 18.92 12.69 21.45
C SER A 14 19.34 11.21 21.56
N LEU A 15 19.60 10.56 20.43
CA LEU A 15 20.15 9.20 20.41
C LEU A 15 21.55 9.16 21.03
N MET A 16 22.45 10.08 20.66
CA MET A 16 23.79 10.14 21.23
C MET A 16 23.77 10.40 22.74
N GLU A 17 22.94 11.32 23.21
CA GLU A 17 22.73 11.59 24.64
C GLU A 17 22.22 10.34 25.36
N MET A 18 21.27 9.61 24.75
CA MET A 18 20.77 8.35 25.29
C MET A 18 21.86 7.28 25.36
N TRP A 19 22.67 7.09 24.31
CA TRP A 19 23.74 6.08 24.26
C TRP A 19 24.90 6.37 25.22
N GLN A 20 25.20 7.66 25.44
CA GLN A 20 26.26 8.12 26.35
C GLN A 20 25.79 8.28 27.80
N GLY A 21 24.47 8.28 28.03
CA GLY A 21 23.88 8.40 29.35
C GLY A 21 24.36 7.34 30.34
N THR A 22 24.51 7.76 31.59
CA THR A 22 24.89 6.90 32.74
C THR A 22 23.78 6.77 33.78
N LYS A 23 22.66 7.49 33.60
CA LYS A 23 21.49 7.38 34.48
C LYS A 23 20.91 5.95 34.34
N PRO A 24 20.75 5.20 35.45
CA PRO A 24 20.20 3.85 35.42
C PRO A 24 18.83 3.80 34.73
N SER A 25 18.63 2.81 33.86
CA SER A 25 17.39 2.59 33.12
C SER A 25 17.22 1.10 32.80
N LEU A 26 16.07 0.53 33.16
CA LEU A 26 15.80 -0.90 33.08
C LEU A 26 15.96 -1.48 31.66
N ILE A 27 15.57 -0.72 30.63
CA ILE A 27 15.62 -1.16 29.23
C ILE A 27 16.82 -0.56 28.52
N LEU A 28 17.06 0.74 28.71
CA LEU A 28 18.10 1.43 27.94
C LEU A 28 19.51 0.98 28.33
N ASP A 29 19.74 0.48 29.55
CA ASP A 29 21.08 0.02 29.95
C ASP A 29 21.52 -1.24 29.21
N ALA A 30 20.61 -2.17 28.93
CA ALA A 30 20.90 -3.35 28.10
C ALA A 30 21.30 -2.91 26.68
N LEU A 31 20.53 -2.00 26.08
CA LEU A 31 20.80 -1.45 24.76
C LEU A 31 22.12 -0.66 24.72
N ARG A 32 22.42 0.15 25.75
CA ARG A 32 23.69 0.89 25.90
C ARG A 32 24.86 -0.07 26.02
N MET A 33 24.73 -1.15 26.78
CA MET A 33 25.77 -2.16 26.94
C MET A 33 26.07 -2.84 25.61
N GLN A 34 25.03 -3.23 24.86
CA GLN A 34 25.18 -3.78 23.52
C GLN A 34 25.85 -2.78 22.59
N TRP A 35 25.36 -1.53 22.52
CA TRP A 35 25.94 -0.48 21.70
C TRP A 35 27.45 -0.27 21.95
N ARG A 36 27.88 -0.29 23.22
CA ARG A 36 29.30 -0.13 23.60
C ARG A 36 30.18 -1.32 23.20
N LYS A 37 29.60 -2.52 23.10
CA LYS A 37 30.31 -3.77 22.74
C LYS A 37 30.24 -4.09 21.24
N CYS A 38 29.24 -3.55 20.54
CA CYS A 38 28.86 -3.86 19.18
C CYS A 38 29.93 -3.41 18.17
N GLN A 39 30.33 -4.30 17.27
CA GLN A 39 31.10 -3.92 16.07
C GLN A 39 30.16 -3.46 14.94
N MET A 40 30.68 -2.75 13.93
CA MET A 40 29.82 -2.20 12.85
C MET A 40 28.97 -3.25 12.12
N SER A 41 29.42 -4.50 12.06
CA SER A 41 28.69 -5.63 11.47
C SER A 41 27.50 -6.12 12.29
N GLU A 42 27.38 -5.73 13.56
CA GLU A 42 26.39 -6.22 14.51
C GLU A 42 25.24 -5.23 14.76
N ALA A 43 25.26 -4.06 14.10
CA ALA A 43 24.25 -3.01 14.25
C ALA A 43 22.82 -3.51 13.99
N SER A 44 22.63 -4.46 13.08
CA SER A 44 21.32 -5.08 12.80
C SER A 44 20.73 -5.82 14.00
N SER A 45 21.56 -6.35 14.90
CA SER A 45 21.07 -7.04 16.10
C SER A 45 20.45 -6.06 17.10
N LEU A 46 21.10 -4.92 17.31
CA LEU A 46 20.58 -3.85 18.16
C LEU A 46 19.25 -3.29 17.63
N VAL A 47 19.14 -3.13 16.30
CA VAL A 47 17.89 -2.71 15.66
C VAL A 47 16.77 -3.72 15.91
N ARG A 48 17.02 -5.02 15.76
CA ARG A 48 16.00 -6.07 16.05
C ARG A 48 15.52 -6.04 17.49
N GLU A 49 16.39 -5.72 18.44
CA GLU A 49 16.02 -5.60 19.85
C GLU A 49 15.15 -4.37 20.12
N ILE A 50 15.52 -3.22 19.55
CA ILE A 50 14.69 -2.00 19.59
C ILE A 50 13.31 -2.27 18.97
N GLU A 51 13.24 -2.96 17.83
CA GLU A 51 11.99 -3.32 17.18
C GLU A 51 11.14 -4.29 18.02
N ALA A 52 11.77 -5.24 18.73
CA ALA A 52 11.06 -6.13 19.64
C ALA A 52 10.42 -5.35 20.80
N TRP A 53 11.16 -4.39 21.38
CA TRP A 53 10.64 -3.49 22.39
C TRP A 53 9.55 -2.55 21.86
N GLN A 54 9.69 -2.01 20.64
CA GLN A 54 8.64 -1.22 20.00
C GLN A 54 7.36 -2.03 19.83
N ARG A 55 7.46 -3.29 19.37
CA ARG A 55 6.31 -4.19 19.25
C ARG A 55 5.67 -4.52 20.60
N ALA A 56 6.45 -4.64 21.67
CA ALA A 56 5.95 -4.94 23.01
C ALA A 56 5.31 -3.74 23.73
N LEU A 57 5.79 -2.53 23.44
CA LEU A 57 5.40 -1.30 24.14
C LEU A 57 4.47 -0.40 23.34
N TRP A 58 4.18 -0.73 22.08
CA TRP A 58 3.23 -0.02 21.25
C TRP A 58 2.24 -0.96 20.60
N ARG A 59 1.01 -0.49 20.41
CA ARG A 59 0.01 -1.14 19.57
C ARG A 59 -0.63 -0.13 18.64
N PHE A 60 -1.06 -0.62 17.49
CA PHE A 60 -1.86 0.16 16.55
C PHE A 60 -3.34 -0.22 16.68
N THR A 61 -4.22 0.78 16.62
CA THR A 61 -5.68 0.57 16.63
C THR A 61 -6.32 0.94 15.30
N GLN A 62 -7.63 0.74 15.15
CA GLN A 62 -8.36 1.20 13.96
C GLN A 62 -8.79 2.67 14.14
N ILE A 63 -8.72 3.45 13.07
CA ILE A 63 -8.83 4.93 13.12
C ILE A 63 -10.27 5.41 13.11
N GLY A 64 -11.20 4.67 12.50
CA GLY A 64 -12.63 5.00 12.48
C GLY A 64 -13.31 5.01 13.86
N HIS A 65 -12.61 4.59 14.92
CA HIS A 65 -13.12 4.49 16.28
C HIS A 65 -12.47 5.48 17.25
N ILE A 66 -11.63 6.40 16.78
CA ILE A 66 -10.96 7.37 17.67
C ILE A 66 -11.98 8.41 18.15
N GLY A 67 -12.09 8.58 19.47
CA GLY A 67 -12.96 9.57 20.11
C GLY A 67 -14.36 9.08 20.53
N LYS A 68 -14.75 7.85 20.17
CA LYS A 68 -15.97 7.22 20.69
C LYS A 68 -15.82 6.82 22.16
N ARG A 69 -16.93 6.58 22.86
CA ARG A 69 -16.96 6.08 24.24
C ARG A 69 -16.16 4.77 24.35
N ASP A 70 -15.23 4.71 25.29
CA ASP A 70 -14.32 3.57 25.52
C ASP A 70 -13.48 3.13 24.29
N GLY A 71 -13.40 3.98 23.27
CA GLY A 71 -12.59 3.76 22.07
C GLY A 71 -11.12 4.15 22.22
N PRO A 72 -10.28 3.83 21.21
CA PRO A 72 -8.90 4.30 21.17
C PRO A 72 -8.81 5.83 21.18
N LYS A 73 -7.79 6.38 21.84
CA LYS A 73 -7.53 7.83 21.89
C LYS A 73 -6.56 8.32 20.81
N ALA A 74 -5.75 7.42 20.28
CA ALA A 74 -4.76 7.65 19.24
C ALA A 74 -4.65 6.38 18.40
N TRP A 75 -4.07 6.48 17.20
CA TRP A 75 -3.82 5.30 16.38
C TRP A 75 -2.65 4.49 16.95
N GLN A 76 -1.58 5.15 17.38
CA GLN A 76 -0.49 4.52 18.12
C GLN A 76 -0.71 4.65 19.63
N LEU A 77 -1.04 3.56 20.32
CA LEU A 77 -1.25 3.55 21.76
C LEU A 77 -0.09 2.89 22.51
N PRO A 78 0.34 3.46 23.65
CA PRO A 78 1.31 2.82 24.52
C PRO A 78 0.73 1.55 25.15
N VAL A 79 1.58 0.55 25.30
CA VAL A 79 1.32 -0.69 26.04
C VAL A 79 2.26 -0.73 27.23
N THR A 80 1.71 -1.02 28.41
CA THR A 80 2.46 -1.18 29.65
C THR A 80 2.29 -2.64 30.11
N PRO A 81 3.25 -3.54 29.83
CA PRO A 81 3.12 -4.97 30.08
C PRO A 81 3.37 -5.31 31.56
N ILE A 82 2.57 -4.75 32.47
CA ILE A 82 2.60 -5.04 33.90
C ILE A 82 1.27 -5.67 34.31
N ALA A 83 1.31 -6.71 35.12
CA ALA A 83 0.11 -7.36 35.64
C ALA A 83 0.34 -7.83 37.09
N GLU A 84 -0.73 -8.07 37.84
CA GLU A 84 -0.64 -8.72 39.16
C GLU A 84 -0.57 -10.24 39.04
N THR A 85 -1.33 -10.76 38.08
CA THR A 85 -1.50 -12.20 37.85
C THR A 85 -1.65 -12.47 36.37
N ARG A 86 -1.31 -13.69 35.96
CA ARG A 86 -1.47 -14.13 34.57
C ARG A 86 -1.80 -15.61 34.50
N GLU A 87 -2.90 -15.95 33.85
CA GLU A 87 -3.15 -17.33 33.41
C GLU A 87 -2.25 -17.65 32.21
N ILE A 88 -1.52 -18.75 32.30
CA ILE A 88 -0.65 -19.27 31.24
C ILE A 88 -1.21 -20.62 30.81
N ARG A 89 -1.52 -20.74 29.51
CA ARG A 89 -1.82 -22.00 28.83
C ARG A 89 -0.73 -22.30 27.83
N ALA A 90 0.06 -23.34 28.11
CA ALA A 90 1.16 -23.78 27.27
C ALA A 90 0.83 -25.13 26.66
N LYS A 91 0.80 -25.21 25.32
CA LYS A 91 0.69 -26.50 24.62
C LYS A 91 1.90 -27.36 24.92
N ILE A 92 1.68 -28.65 25.17
CA ILE A 92 2.80 -29.58 25.31
C ILE A 92 3.44 -29.78 23.92
N PRO A 93 4.77 -29.62 23.77
CA PRO A 93 5.42 -29.83 22.48
C PRO A 93 5.34 -31.30 22.05
N ALA A 94 5.49 -31.52 20.75
CA ALA A 94 5.78 -32.84 20.22
C ALA A 94 7.01 -33.43 20.94
N PRO A 95 7.05 -34.75 21.15
CA PRO A 95 8.17 -35.38 21.83
C PRO A 95 9.47 -35.16 21.05
N GLY A 96 10.58 -35.03 21.77
CA GLY A 96 11.91 -35.04 21.17
C GLY A 96 12.24 -36.41 20.55
N PRO A 97 13.43 -36.55 19.92
CA PRO A 97 13.90 -37.81 19.35
C PRO A 97 13.92 -38.98 20.35
N ASP A 98 13.96 -38.68 21.65
CA ASP A 98 13.94 -39.61 22.76
C ASP A 98 12.52 -39.98 23.26
N GLY A 99 11.47 -39.50 22.59
CA GLY A 99 10.09 -39.77 22.98
C GLY A 99 9.59 -38.95 24.19
N ILE A 100 10.36 -37.93 24.62
CA ILE A 100 10.05 -37.12 25.80
C ILE A 100 9.62 -35.71 25.39
N SER A 101 8.46 -35.29 25.86
CA SER A 101 8.02 -33.89 25.78
C SER A 101 8.57 -33.12 26.99
N ARG A 102 9.23 -31.98 26.74
CA ARG A 102 9.85 -31.15 27.77
C ARG A 102 9.19 -29.78 27.87
N LEU A 103 9.00 -29.33 29.11
CA LEU A 103 8.60 -27.96 29.41
C LEU A 103 9.54 -27.35 30.45
N TYR A 104 9.75 -26.04 30.33
CA TYR A 104 10.54 -25.26 31.26
C TYR A 104 9.66 -24.18 31.88
N LEU A 105 9.44 -24.25 33.19
CA LEU A 105 8.80 -23.17 33.96
C LEU A 105 9.90 -22.24 34.45
N ALA A 106 9.93 -21.01 33.92
CA ALA A 106 10.99 -20.04 34.18
C ALA A 106 10.47 -18.82 34.91
N VAL A 107 11.21 -18.39 35.93
CA VAL A 107 11.01 -17.16 36.69
C VAL A 107 12.29 -16.34 36.55
N SER A 108 12.22 -15.18 35.90
CA SER A 108 13.33 -14.21 35.85
C SER A 108 13.19 -13.14 36.93
N ASP A 109 14.27 -12.40 37.15
CA ASP A 109 14.37 -11.27 38.08
C ASP A 109 13.89 -9.93 37.51
N ALA A 110 13.26 -9.95 36.33
CA ALA A 110 12.82 -8.78 35.57
C ALA A 110 13.89 -7.66 35.37
N GLY A 111 15.17 -7.98 35.56
CA GLY A 111 16.29 -7.04 35.37
C GLY A 111 16.51 -6.00 36.47
N ASP A 112 15.83 -6.07 37.62
CA ASP A 112 16.05 -5.16 38.76
C ASP A 112 16.58 -5.83 40.04
N GLY A 113 16.87 -7.13 39.96
CA GLY A 113 17.53 -7.91 40.99
C GLY A 113 16.55 -8.67 41.89
N SER A 114 17.01 -9.77 42.50
CA SER A 114 16.12 -10.82 43.00
C SER A 114 15.80 -10.81 44.50
N VAL A 115 16.13 -9.72 45.22
CA VAL A 115 16.08 -9.69 46.69
C VAL A 115 14.68 -10.01 47.23
N ASP A 116 13.64 -9.47 46.61
CA ASP A 116 12.25 -9.64 47.05
C ASP A 116 11.40 -10.55 46.13
N ASP A 117 12.01 -11.15 45.10
CA ASP A 117 11.33 -11.94 44.07
C ASP A 117 10.92 -13.34 44.56
N VAL A 118 9.74 -13.43 45.16
CA VAL A 118 9.10 -14.70 45.49
C VAL A 118 7.92 -14.91 44.55
N ALA A 119 8.04 -15.88 43.65
CA ALA A 119 7.06 -16.19 42.61
C ALA A 119 6.21 -17.41 42.99
N LEU A 120 4.96 -17.38 42.54
CA LEU A 120 3.97 -18.41 42.80
C LEU A 120 3.33 -18.89 41.49
N TRP A 121 3.58 -20.15 41.14
CA TRP A 121 2.83 -20.90 40.13
C TRP A 121 1.63 -21.53 40.81
N ARG A 122 0.45 -20.89 40.68
CA ARG A 122 -0.80 -21.37 41.29
C ARG A 122 -1.41 -22.47 40.43
N ASP A 123 -1.71 -23.58 41.10
CA ASP A 123 -2.41 -24.74 40.55
C ASP A 123 -1.95 -25.16 39.14
N PRO A 124 -0.63 -25.35 38.89
CA PRO A 124 -0.15 -25.89 37.62
C PRO A 124 -0.72 -27.29 37.41
N ARG A 125 -1.42 -27.49 36.29
CA ARG A 125 -2.09 -28.76 35.96
C ARG A 125 -2.15 -29.01 34.45
N LEU A 126 -2.19 -30.29 34.07
CA LEU A 126 -2.41 -30.72 32.70
C LEU A 126 -3.92 -30.82 32.45
N VAL A 127 -4.36 -30.14 31.39
CA VAL A 127 -5.77 -30.08 30.96
C VAL A 127 -5.88 -30.59 29.54
N ALA A 128 -6.88 -31.43 29.28
CA ALA A 128 -7.25 -31.86 27.92
C ALA A 128 -8.77 -32.04 27.82
N PRO A 129 -9.38 -31.83 26.64
CA PRO A 129 -10.81 -32.10 26.44
C PRO A 129 -11.18 -33.52 26.86
N ASP A 130 -12.30 -33.67 27.58
CA ASP A 130 -12.85 -34.95 28.03
C ASP A 130 -11.95 -35.77 28.99
N ARG A 131 -10.89 -35.15 29.55
CA ARG A 131 -10.04 -35.75 30.60
C ARG A 131 -10.18 -34.99 31.91
N PRO A 132 -10.01 -35.66 33.07
CA PRO A 132 -9.86 -34.95 34.34
C PRO A 132 -8.56 -34.15 34.36
N ASP A 133 -8.60 -32.95 34.94
CA ASP A 133 -7.41 -32.15 35.20
C ASP A 133 -6.44 -32.90 36.12
N ILE A 134 -5.16 -32.95 35.74
CA ILE A 134 -4.11 -33.63 36.53
C ILE A 134 -3.16 -32.56 37.08
N PRO A 135 -3.14 -32.32 38.40
CA PRO A 135 -2.16 -31.42 39.01
C PRO A 135 -0.74 -31.85 38.66
N LEU A 136 0.16 -30.88 38.43
CA LEU A 136 1.54 -31.15 38.06
C LEU A 136 2.28 -31.96 39.14
N ARG A 137 1.86 -31.81 40.40
CA ARG A 137 2.27 -32.61 41.57
C ARG A 137 1.98 -34.11 41.39
N ASP A 138 0.87 -34.45 40.73
CA ASP A 138 0.32 -35.81 40.68
C ASP A 138 0.65 -36.57 39.39
N VAL A 139 1.31 -35.91 38.43
CA VAL A 139 1.67 -36.49 37.13
C VAL A 139 2.45 -37.81 37.27
N ARG A 140 3.34 -37.92 38.26
CA ARG A 140 4.11 -39.15 38.52
C ARG A 140 3.19 -40.35 38.80
N SER A 141 2.20 -40.17 39.67
CA SER A 141 1.25 -41.22 40.04
C SER A 141 0.28 -41.52 38.91
N ALA A 142 -0.16 -40.51 38.18
CA ALA A 142 -1.07 -40.69 37.04
C ALA A 142 -0.44 -41.51 35.90
N VAL A 143 0.82 -41.23 35.56
CA VAL A 143 1.57 -42.00 34.55
C VAL A 143 1.72 -43.46 34.98
N ALA A 144 2.09 -43.71 36.25
CA ALA A 144 2.25 -45.07 36.77
C ALA A 144 0.94 -45.89 36.72
N PHE A 145 -0.21 -45.27 37.03
CA PHE A 145 -1.52 -45.91 36.95
C PHE A 145 -1.87 -46.34 35.52
N ILE A 146 -1.69 -45.43 34.57
CA ILE A 146 -1.99 -45.67 33.16
C ILE A 146 -1.13 -46.80 32.58
N GLU A 147 0.17 -46.82 32.90
CA GLU A 147 1.08 -47.87 32.43
C GLU A 147 0.66 -49.26 32.95
N ALA A 148 0.20 -49.34 34.21
CA ALA A 148 -0.29 -50.57 34.81
C ALA A 148 -1.59 -51.08 34.17
N GLU A 149 -2.59 -50.21 33.97
CA GLU A 149 -3.87 -50.60 33.36
C GLU A 149 -3.72 -50.93 31.86
N ARG A 150 -2.87 -50.20 31.14
CA ARG A 150 -2.51 -50.53 29.75
C ARG A 150 -1.98 -51.95 29.65
N GLY A 151 -1.07 -52.35 30.54
CA GLY A 151 -0.54 -53.72 30.58
C GLY A 151 -1.65 -54.78 30.69
N LYS A 152 -2.66 -54.54 31.54
CA LYS A 152 -3.80 -55.45 31.73
C LYS A 152 -4.68 -55.57 30.48
N ILE A 153 -5.02 -54.45 29.83
CA ILE A 153 -5.88 -54.45 28.64
C ILE A 153 -5.22 -55.18 27.47
N LEU A 154 -3.94 -54.92 27.23
CA LEU A 154 -3.22 -55.54 26.11
C LEU A 154 -3.06 -57.05 26.34
N ALA A 155 -2.78 -57.49 27.57
CA ALA A 155 -2.62 -58.90 27.92
C ALA A 155 -3.93 -59.73 27.96
N GLY A 156 -5.09 -59.08 27.89
CA GLY A 156 -6.41 -59.74 27.87
C GLY A 156 -7.08 -59.74 26.49
N THR A 157 -6.38 -59.33 25.44
CA THR A 157 -6.91 -59.14 24.08
C THR A 157 -7.54 -60.40 23.49
N ALA A 158 -6.82 -61.52 23.51
CA ALA A 158 -7.28 -62.76 22.89
C ALA A 158 -8.51 -63.31 23.62
N LYS A 159 -8.50 -63.26 24.96
CA LYS A 159 -9.64 -63.67 25.78
C LYS A 159 -10.87 -62.80 25.52
N ALA A 160 -10.69 -61.47 25.43
CA ALA A 160 -11.79 -60.53 25.22
C ALA A 160 -12.42 -60.68 23.83
N LEU A 161 -11.61 -60.85 22.78
CA LEU A 161 -12.12 -61.10 21.43
C LEU A 161 -12.81 -62.46 21.32
N ASN A 162 -12.30 -63.50 21.98
CA ASN A 162 -12.94 -64.82 21.98
C ASN A 162 -14.31 -64.79 22.66
N ALA A 163 -14.43 -64.11 23.81
CA ALA A 163 -15.70 -63.92 24.49
C ALA A 163 -16.71 -63.10 23.64
N ALA A 164 -16.22 -62.15 22.83
CA ALA A 164 -17.07 -61.35 21.96
C ALA A 164 -17.72 -62.16 20.80
N LEU A 165 -17.14 -63.30 20.41
CA LEU A 165 -17.71 -64.18 19.38
C LEU A 165 -18.98 -64.90 19.82
N GLU A 166 -19.23 -64.98 21.13
CA GLU A 166 -20.40 -65.64 21.73
C GLU A 166 -21.59 -64.68 21.94
N LEU A 167 -21.43 -63.38 21.63
CA LEU A 167 -22.45 -62.36 21.82
C LEU A 167 -23.52 -62.39 20.72
N HIS A 168 -24.78 -62.24 21.13
CA HIS A 168 -25.88 -61.99 20.21
C HIS A 168 -25.84 -60.56 19.62
N PRO A 169 -26.50 -60.30 18.47
CA PRO A 169 -26.47 -58.99 17.79
C PRO A 169 -26.95 -57.79 18.62
N THR A 170 -27.71 -58.03 19.69
CA THR A 170 -28.15 -57.03 20.67
C THR A 170 -28.03 -57.64 22.08
N PRO A 171 -26.82 -57.65 22.67
CA PRO A 171 -26.58 -58.38 23.90
C PRO A 171 -27.14 -57.64 25.11
N GLU A 172 -27.68 -58.36 26.10
CA GLU A 172 -28.14 -57.77 27.36
C GLU A 172 -27.00 -57.64 28.38
N ALA A 173 -27.09 -56.70 29.33
CA ALA A 173 -26.05 -56.50 30.36
C ALA A 173 -25.76 -57.76 31.20
N ALA A 174 -26.77 -58.63 31.37
CA ALA A 174 -26.62 -59.91 32.06
C ALA A 174 -25.74 -60.92 31.28
N GLU A 175 -25.80 -60.90 29.94
CA GLU A 175 -25.02 -61.74 29.05
C GLU A 175 -23.53 -61.34 29.06
N ILE A 176 -23.27 -60.02 29.01
CA ILE A 176 -21.91 -59.48 29.14
C ILE A 176 -21.30 -59.88 30.50
N SER A 177 -22.08 -59.75 31.59
CA SER A 177 -21.62 -60.12 32.93
C SER A 177 -21.35 -61.62 33.10
N ARG A 178 -22.09 -62.48 32.37
CA ARG A 178 -21.82 -63.92 32.31
C ARG A 178 -20.50 -64.20 31.60
N LEU A 179 -20.30 -63.64 30.41
CA LEU A 179 -19.08 -63.86 29.61
C LEU A 179 -17.80 -63.38 30.30
N VAL A 180 -17.88 -62.28 31.08
CA VAL A 180 -16.76 -61.82 31.92
C VAL A 180 -16.34 -62.91 32.93
N ARG A 181 -17.30 -63.57 33.58
CA ARG A 181 -17.02 -64.64 34.55
C ARG A 181 -16.52 -65.91 33.88
N ASP A 182 -17.19 -66.35 32.82
CA ASP A 182 -16.92 -67.63 32.15
C ASP A 182 -15.54 -67.66 31.49
N HIS A 183 -15.08 -66.53 30.94
CA HIS A 183 -13.77 -66.39 30.31
C HIS A 183 -12.67 -65.88 31.27
N GLY A 184 -12.98 -65.67 32.55
CA GLY A 184 -12.03 -65.16 33.55
C GLY A 184 -11.41 -63.82 33.15
N LEU A 185 -12.23 -62.91 32.61
CA LEU A 185 -11.84 -61.61 32.10
C LEU A 185 -12.01 -60.53 33.17
N ASP A 186 -11.17 -59.50 33.10
CA ASP A 186 -11.44 -58.25 33.82
C ASP A 186 -12.58 -57.51 33.09
N ALA A 187 -13.60 -57.09 33.84
CA ALA A 187 -14.79 -56.45 33.28
C ALA A 187 -14.45 -55.18 32.47
N SER A 188 -13.42 -54.44 32.89
CA SER A 188 -12.97 -53.23 32.19
C SER A 188 -12.20 -53.53 30.91
N VAL A 189 -11.44 -54.63 30.88
CA VAL A 189 -10.76 -55.11 29.66
C VAL A 189 -11.76 -55.57 28.61
N PHE A 190 -12.79 -56.33 29.01
CA PHE A 190 -13.82 -56.78 28.08
C PHE A 190 -14.65 -55.62 27.53
N GLN A 191 -15.06 -54.68 28.39
CA GLN A 191 -15.79 -53.47 27.95
C GLN A 191 -14.98 -52.58 27.00
N ALA A 192 -13.67 -52.42 27.24
CA ALA A 192 -12.79 -51.67 26.34
C ALA A 192 -12.75 -52.30 24.94
N TRP A 193 -12.66 -53.64 24.86
CA TRP A 193 -12.67 -54.36 23.59
C TRP A 193 -14.03 -54.36 22.90
N LEU A 194 -15.15 -54.55 23.61
CA LEU A 194 -16.50 -54.47 23.04
C LEU A 194 -16.80 -53.09 22.45
N SER A 195 -16.36 -52.04 23.14
CA SER A 195 -16.45 -50.66 22.65
C SER A 195 -15.57 -50.44 21.41
N CYS A 196 -14.38 -51.03 21.39
CA CYS A 196 -13.44 -50.94 20.26
C CYS A 196 -14.02 -51.63 19.01
N VAL A 197 -14.52 -52.88 19.11
CA VAL A 197 -15.02 -53.63 17.95
C VAL A 197 -16.48 -53.36 17.59
N GLY A 198 -17.21 -52.57 18.39
CA GLY A 198 -18.57 -52.15 18.08
C GLY A 198 -19.66 -53.19 18.34
N MET A 199 -19.43 -54.11 19.30
CA MET A 199 -20.33 -55.24 19.61
C MET A 199 -21.04 -55.10 20.98
N GLY A 200 -21.07 -53.89 21.56
CA GLY A 200 -21.72 -53.62 22.84
C GLY A 200 -23.20 -53.21 22.73
N SER A 201 -23.94 -53.30 23.84
CA SER A 201 -25.29 -52.75 23.98
C SER A 201 -25.25 -51.22 24.04
N GLY A 202 -25.95 -50.52 23.13
CA GLY A 202 -26.13 -49.07 23.20
C GLY A 202 -26.88 -48.50 22.01
N GLU A 203 -27.61 -47.40 22.22
CA GLU A 203 -28.24 -46.64 21.14
C GLU A 203 -27.18 -45.99 20.24
N THR A 204 -27.45 -45.95 18.93
CA THR A 204 -26.60 -45.23 17.98
C THR A 204 -26.57 -43.75 18.35
N ARG A 205 -25.42 -43.27 18.83
CA ARG A 205 -25.28 -41.91 19.33
C ARG A 205 -25.35 -40.90 18.17
N ILE A 206 -26.38 -40.08 18.18
CA ILE A 206 -26.50 -38.87 17.36
C ILE A 206 -26.19 -37.68 18.26
N ASP A 207 -25.09 -36.99 17.98
CA ASP A 207 -24.61 -35.85 18.77
C ASP A 207 -25.43 -34.57 18.49
N SER A 208 -24.98 -33.42 19.00
CA SER A 208 -25.64 -32.11 19.00
C SER A 208 -26.40 -31.75 17.70
N HIS A 209 -27.72 -31.98 17.71
CA HIS A 209 -28.64 -31.48 16.69
C HIS A 209 -28.49 -29.98 16.51
N LEU A 210 -28.67 -29.51 15.27
CA LEU A 210 -28.80 -28.09 15.01
C LEU A 210 -30.14 -27.60 15.57
N THR A 211 -30.10 -26.60 16.44
CA THR A 211 -31.26 -26.04 17.13
C THR A 211 -31.62 -24.64 16.66
N GLY A 212 -30.70 -23.90 16.03
CA GLY A 212 -30.96 -22.58 15.49
C GLY A 212 -31.82 -22.65 14.23
N LYS A 213 -32.96 -21.97 14.20
CA LYS A 213 -33.83 -21.92 13.01
C LYS A 213 -33.42 -20.81 12.07
N VAL A 214 -33.48 -21.10 10.78
CA VAL A 214 -33.33 -20.14 9.68
C VAL A 214 -34.66 -20.07 8.95
N GLU A 215 -35.42 -19.00 9.17
CA GLU A 215 -36.76 -18.83 8.60
C GLU A 215 -36.76 -18.12 7.24
N SER A 216 -35.69 -17.39 6.93
CA SER A 216 -35.42 -16.82 5.61
C SER A 216 -33.92 -16.55 5.46
N VAL A 217 -33.44 -16.51 4.21
CA VAL A 217 -32.06 -16.13 3.90
C VAL A 217 -32.07 -15.17 2.71
N GLN A 218 -31.38 -14.02 2.84
CA GLN A 218 -31.27 -12.98 1.81
C GLN A 218 -32.64 -12.54 1.21
N GLY A 219 -33.69 -12.49 2.05
CA GLY A 219 -35.03 -12.07 1.63
C GLY A 219 -35.89 -13.18 1.00
N TYR A 220 -35.36 -14.38 0.76
CA TYR A 220 -36.13 -15.51 0.27
C TYR A 220 -36.79 -16.27 1.43
N SER A 221 -38.10 -16.08 1.61
CA SER A 221 -38.89 -16.74 2.66
C SER A 221 -39.11 -18.25 2.43
N PHE A 222 -38.79 -18.75 1.22
CA PHE A 222 -38.84 -20.18 0.87
C PHE A 222 -37.48 -20.89 1.02
N ILE A 223 -36.42 -20.18 1.42
CA ILE A 223 -35.14 -20.78 1.81
C ILE A 223 -35.12 -20.86 3.33
N LYS A 224 -35.28 -22.07 3.85
CA LYS A 224 -35.42 -22.35 5.28
C LYS A 224 -34.46 -23.44 5.72
N GLY A 225 -34.15 -23.52 7.00
CA GLY A 225 -33.26 -24.56 7.48
C GLY A 225 -32.79 -24.43 8.93
N TRP A 226 -31.74 -25.16 9.26
CA TRP A 226 -31.15 -25.18 10.59
C TRP A 226 -29.72 -24.65 10.56
N GLN A 227 -29.31 -23.92 11.60
CA GLN A 227 -27.96 -23.34 11.74
C GLN A 227 -27.32 -23.67 13.10
N GLY A 228 -25.99 -23.64 13.12
CA GLY A 228 -25.15 -23.69 14.31
C GLY A 228 -24.14 -22.55 14.34
N ALA A 229 -23.13 -22.64 15.22
CA ALA A 229 -22.06 -21.65 15.29
C ALA A 229 -21.17 -21.65 14.03
N ASP A 230 -20.49 -20.53 13.77
CA ASP A 230 -19.47 -20.40 12.71
C ASP A 230 -19.97 -20.76 11.28
N ALA A 231 -21.13 -20.23 10.87
CA ALA A 231 -21.74 -20.43 9.54
C ALA A 231 -22.17 -21.86 9.17
N LEU A 232 -22.10 -22.80 10.12
CA LEU A 232 -22.59 -24.16 10.00
C LEU A 232 -24.10 -24.19 9.72
N SER A 233 -24.56 -24.83 8.64
CA SER A 233 -25.99 -24.84 8.29
C SER A 233 -26.44 -26.02 7.42
N VAL A 234 -27.74 -26.31 7.47
CA VAL A 234 -28.49 -27.15 6.52
C VAL A 234 -29.68 -26.34 6.03
N LEU A 235 -29.74 -26.05 4.73
CA LEU A 235 -30.75 -25.22 4.09
C LEU A 235 -31.53 -26.03 3.06
N ALA A 236 -32.82 -25.74 2.91
CA ALA A 236 -33.68 -26.30 1.89
C ALA A 236 -34.31 -25.20 1.04
N ASN A 237 -34.40 -25.46 -0.26
CA ASN A 237 -35.19 -24.66 -1.19
C ASN A 237 -36.52 -25.33 -1.44
N SER A 238 -37.59 -24.80 -0.85
CA SER A 238 -38.94 -25.34 -0.99
C SER A 238 -39.65 -24.88 -2.27
N SER A 239 -39.02 -24.02 -3.08
CA SER A 239 -39.62 -23.43 -4.28
C SER A 239 -39.24 -24.18 -5.56
N ASP A 240 -39.89 -23.79 -6.66
CA ASP A 240 -39.55 -24.22 -8.01
C ASP A 240 -38.52 -23.29 -8.68
N GLN A 241 -37.92 -22.36 -7.93
CA GLN A 241 -36.94 -21.38 -8.44
C GLN A 241 -35.50 -21.79 -8.14
N HIS A 242 -34.60 -21.50 -9.08
CA HIS A 242 -33.16 -21.52 -8.81
C HIS A 242 -32.76 -20.18 -8.18
N VAL A 243 -32.07 -20.21 -7.03
CA VAL A 243 -31.63 -19.00 -6.32
C VAL A 243 -30.18 -19.10 -5.86
N ARG A 244 -29.53 -17.97 -5.60
CA ARG A 244 -28.13 -17.92 -5.18
C ARG A 244 -28.02 -17.38 -3.76
N VAL A 245 -27.70 -18.25 -2.79
CA VAL A 245 -27.71 -17.94 -1.37
C VAL A 245 -26.69 -18.80 -0.59
N PRO A 246 -25.54 -18.26 -0.17
CA PRO A 246 -24.58 -17.51 -0.99
C PRO A 246 -24.04 -18.28 -2.23
N GLY A 247 -24.38 -19.58 -2.38
CA GLY A 247 -24.07 -20.43 -3.54
C GLY A 247 -25.33 -20.84 -4.31
N ASN A 248 -25.17 -21.59 -5.41
CA ASN A 248 -26.29 -21.98 -6.29
C ASN A 248 -27.19 -23.04 -5.64
N MET A 249 -28.45 -22.71 -5.36
CA MET A 249 -29.47 -23.64 -4.85
C MET A 249 -30.48 -23.99 -5.94
N LYS A 250 -30.60 -25.29 -6.23
CA LYS A 250 -31.58 -25.81 -7.20
C LYS A 250 -33.01 -25.77 -6.64
N PRO A 251 -34.03 -25.73 -7.50
CA PRO A 251 -35.42 -26.00 -7.11
C PRO A 251 -35.53 -27.30 -6.29
N ARG A 252 -36.37 -27.31 -5.25
CA ARG A 252 -36.67 -28.50 -4.43
C ARG A 252 -35.44 -29.26 -3.93
N SER A 253 -34.39 -28.56 -3.49
CA SER A 253 -33.11 -29.15 -3.10
C SER A 253 -32.71 -28.89 -1.64
N VAL A 254 -31.72 -29.64 -1.15
CA VAL A 254 -31.11 -29.50 0.18
C VAL A 254 -29.62 -29.21 0.02
N ALA A 255 -29.13 -28.22 0.76
CA ALA A 255 -27.73 -27.83 0.80
C ALA A 255 -27.21 -27.80 2.24
N VAL A 256 -25.92 -28.04 2.41
CA VAL A 256 -25.24 -28.02 3.71
C VAL A 256 -23.98 -27.17 3.64
N HIS A 257 -23.58 -26.58 4.75
CA HIS A 257 -22.34 -25.82 4.88
C HIS A 257 -21.59 -26.25 6.16
N PRO A 258 -20.35 -26.77 6.07
CA PRO A 258 -19.52 -27.09 7.24
C PRO A 258 -18.93 -25.82 7.89
N SER A 259 -18.29 -25.95 9.04
CA SER A 259 -17.50 -24.87 9.66
C SER A 259 -16.01 -25.24 9.72
N PRO A 260 -15.07 -24.30 9.96
CA PRO A 260 -13.63 -24.61 9.91
C PRO A 260 -13.17 -25.70 10.89
N LYS A 261 -13.96 -25.99 11.92
CA LYS A 261 -13.64 -26.99 12.95
C LYS A 261 -14.72 -28.04 13.10
N ARG A 262 -15.78 -28.02 12.29
CA ARG A 262 -16.92 -28.94 12.41
C ARG A 262 -17.42 -29.39 11.05
N ARG A 263 -17.66 -30.69 10.96
CA ARG A 263 -18.33 -31.32 9.81
C ARG A 263 -19.84 -31.33 10.01
N ILE A 264 -20.57 -31.20 8.90
CA ILE A 264 -22.04 -31.21 8.88
C ILE A 264 -22.55 -32.57 8.43
N ILE A 265 -23.59 -33.07 9.11
CA ILE A 265 -24.07 -34.44 8.95
C ILE A 265 -25.57 -34.43 8.70
N THR A 266 -25.96 -35.06 7.60
CA THR A 266 -27.35 -35.39 7.28
C THR A 266 -27.51 -36.89 7.34
N ALA A 267 -28.38 -37.37 8.23
CA ALA A 267 -28.49 -38.80 8.49
C ALA A 267 -29.92 -39.31 8.41
N TRP A 268 -30.05 -40.56 7.95
CA TRP A 268 -31.27 -41.35 7.96
C TRP A 268 -31.16 -42.41 9.06
N GLN A 269 -32.10 -42.39 10.01
CA GLN A 269 -32.24 -43.42 11.04
C GLN A 269 -33.30 -44.43 10.62
N ALA A 270 -32.94 -45.71 10.64
CA ALA A 270 -33.80 -46.79 10.18
C ALA A 270 -35.04 -46.94 11.10
N PRO A 271 -36.28 -46.69 10.60
CA PRO A 271 -37.48 -46.77 11.42
C PRO A 271 -37.87 -48.22 11.76
N ARG A 272 -37.34 -49.19 11.01
CA ARG A 272 -37.49 -50.63 11.18
C ARG A 272 -36.24 -51.34 10.65
N SER A 273 -36.08 -52.62 10.98
CA SER A 273 -35.03 -53.45 10.40
C SER A 273 -35.27 -53.68 8.90
N VAL A 274 -34.22 -53.53 8.09
CA VAL A 274 -34.23 -53.75 6.63
C VAL A 274 -33.10 -54.71 6.26
N ALA A 275 -33.46 -55.85 5.66
CA ALA A 275 -32.51 -56.89 5.31
C ALA A 275 -31.60 -56.52 4.11
N LEU A 276 -32.16 -55.85 3.10
CA LEU A 276 -31.45 -55.39 1.91
C LEU A 276 -31.84 -53.94 1.63
N LEU A 277 -30.94 -53.01 1.95
CA LEU A 277 -31.11 -51.58 1.68
C LEU A 277 -30.09 -51.13 0.61
N GLN A 278 -30.58 -50.74 -0.55
CA GLN A 278 -29.76 -50.14 -1.59
C GLN A 278 -29.60 -48.64 -1.29
N VAL A 279 -28.37 -48.13 -1.38
CA VAL A 279 -28.04 -46.73 -1.09
C VAL A 279 -27.36 -46.08 -2.29
N THR A 280 -27.93 -44.97 -2.75
CA THR A 280 -27.40 -44.13 -3.82
C THR A 280 -27.51 -42.66 -3.44
N GLY A 281 -26.66 -41.80 -3.98
CA GLY A 281 -26.75 -40.37 -3.70
C GLY A 281 -25.89 -39.51 -4.61
N VAL A 282 -25.95 -38.20 -4.40
CA VAL A 282 -25.18 -37.21 -5.14
C VAL A 282 -24.68 -36.11 -4.23
N VAL A 283 -23.45 -35.65 -4.46
CA VAL A 283 -22.84 -34.51 -3.79
C VAL A 283 -22.35 -33.51 -4.83
N GLN A 284 -22.63 -32.23 -4.65
CA GLN A 284 -22.22 -31.17 -5.59
C GLN A 284 -21.79 -29.91 -4.85
N HIS A 285 -20.60 -29.41 -5.17
CA HIS A 285 -20.12 -28.10 -4.69
C HIS A 285 -20.96 -26.97 -5.30
N ALA A 286 -21.65 -26.17 -4.47
CA ALA A 286 -22.61 -25.17 -4.94
C ALA A 286 -21.98 -23.83 -5.33
N HIS A 287 -20.69 -23.63 -5.10
CA HIS A 287 -19.95 -22.41 -5.48
C HIS A 287 -18.91 -22.71 -6.57
N PRO A 288 -19.27 -22.67 -7.87
CA PRO A 288 -18.33 -22.98 -8.95
C PRO A 288 -17.16 -21.99 -9.07
N GLU A 289 -17.28 -20.78 -8.49
CA GLU A 289 -16.34 -19.66 -8.67
C GLU A 289 -15.31 -19.51 -7.54
N CYS A 290 -15.50 -20.17 -6.39
CA CYS A 290 -14.60 -20.08 -5.24
C CYS A 290 -14.66 -21.33 -4.35
N GLY A 291 -13.61 -21.53 -3.53
CA GLY A 291 -13.43 -22.70 -2.67
C GLY A 291 -12.56 -23.79 -3.30
N ASN A 292 -11.93 -24.63 -2.48
CA ASN A 292 -11.17 -25.81 -2.92
C ASN A 292 -12.06 -27.06 -3.07
N GLY A 293 -13.38 -26.90 -2.92
CA GLY A 293 -14.35 -28.00 -2.92
C GLY A 293 -14.43 -28.68 -1.55
N VAL A 294 -15.29 -29.69 -1.43
CA VAL A 294 -15.59 -30.36 -0.17
C VAL A 294 -15.18 -31.83 -0.16
N ALA A 295 -14.85 -32.34 1.04
CA ALA A 295 -14.69 -33.77 1.28
C ALA A 295 -16.00 -34.36 1.82
N TRP A 296 -16.40 -35.53 1.35
CA TRP A 296 -17.61 -36.22 1.82
C TRP A 296 -17.35 -37.68 2.18
N ASN A 297 -18.10 -38.18 3.17
CA ASN A 297 -18.04 -39.56 3.67
C ASN A 297 -19.45 -40.07 3.97
N LEU A 298 -19.74 -41.32 3.60
CA LEU A 298 -20.97 -42.03 3.92
C LEU A 298 -20.64 -43.09 4.98
N GLU A 299 -21.31 -43.01 6.13
CA GLU A 299 -21.11 -43.93 7.25
C GLU A 299 -22.36 -44.78 7.53
N LEU A 300 -22.13 -46.04 7.90
CA LEU A 300 -23.09 -46.88 8.62
C LEU A 300 -22.72 -46.88 10.11
N ARG A 301 -23.68 -46.51 10.96
CA ARG A 301 -23.51 -46.47 12.42
C ARG A 301 -24.43 -47.47 13.10
N LYS A 302 -23.85 -48.32 13.96
CA LYS A 302 -24.53 -49.37 14.74
C LYS A 302 -24.05 -49.28 16.19
N GLY A 303 -24.87 -48.75 17.09
CA GLY A 303 -24.45 -48.46 18.47
C GLY A 303 -23.27 -47.47 18.52
N SER A 304 -22.15 -47.86 19.13
CA SER A 304 -20.91 -47.06 19.13
C SER A 304 -20.05 -47.25 17.87
N ALA A 305 -20.36 -48.24 17.03
CA ALA A 305 -19.58 -48.56 15.83
C ALA A 305 -19.85 -47.54 14.72
N ARG A 306 -18.79 -47.08 14.04
CA ARG A 306 -18.86 -46.22 12.85
C ARG A 306 -18.06 -46.85 11.73
N GLN A 307 -18.72 -47.16 10.61
CA GLN A 307 -18.10 -47.76 9.44
C GLN A 307 -18.25 -46.83 8.24
N SER A 308 -17.14 -46.33 7.68
CA SER A 308 -17.15 -45.66 6.38
C SER A 308 -17.42 -46.68 5.28
N ILE A 309 -18.47 -46.44 4.49
CA ILE A 309 -18.95 -47.33 3.42
C ILE A 309 -18.80 -46.69 2.02
N ALA A 310 -18.64 -45.37 1.90
CA ALA A 310 -18.22 -44.67 0.69
C ALA A 310 -17.60 -43.31 1.05
N SER A 311 -16.70 -42.77 0.23
CA SER A 311 -16.12 -41.44 0.45
C SER A 311 -15.61 -40.82 -0.84
N GLY A 312 -15.47 -39.50 -0.89
CA GLY A 312 -14.90 -38.81 -2.05
C GLY A 312 -14.74 -37.30 -1.85
N PHE A 313 -14.49 -36.61 -2.96
CA PHE A 313 -14.40 -35.15 -3.02
C PHE A 313 -15.36 -34.61 -4.08
N ALA A 314 -15.87 -33.39 -3.87
CA ALA A 314 -16.67 -32.67 -4.86
C ALA A 314 -16.11 -31.26 -5.06
N GLN A 315 -15.89 -30.85 -6.32
CA GLN A 315 -15.28 -29.56 -6.67
C GLN A 315 -15.81 -29.05 -8.01
N GLY A 316 -15.85 -27.72 -8.18
CA GLY A 316 -16.05 -27.09 -9.50
C GLY A 316 -17.48 -27.17 -10.05
N GLY A 317 -18.49 -27.29 -9.19
CA GLY A 317 -19.90 -27.25 -9.61
C GLY A 317 -20.43 -28.52 -10.27
N ARG A 318 -19.63 -29.58 -10.48
CA ARG A 318 -20.11 -30.86 -11.02
C ARG A 318 -20.76 -31.73 -9.96
N GLU A 319 -21.81 -32.46 -10.35
CA GLU A 319 -22.40 -33.52 -9.54
C GLU A 319 -21.47 -34.73 -9.45
N VAL A 320 -21.32 -35.25 -8.24
CA VAL A 320 -20.56 -36.46 -7.93
C VAL A 320 -21.54 -37.53 -7.43
N PRO A 321 -22.06 -38.40 -8.32
CA PRO A 321 -22.95 -39.49 -7.93
C PRO A 321 -22.17 -40.62 -7.26
N PHE A 322 -22.81 -41.31 -6.31
CA PHE A 322 -22.28 -42.52 -5.67
C PHE A 322 -23.37 -43.60 -5.51
N SER A 323 -22.95 -44.86 -5.54
CA SER A 323 -23.80 -46.04 -5.34
C SER A 323 -23.02 -47.13 -4.61
N LEU A 324 -23.63 -47.77 -3.62
CA LEU A 324 -23.03 -48.93 -2.97
C LEU A 324 -23.12 -50.15 -3.88
N SER A 325 -21.99 -50.87 -4.01
CA SER A 325 -21.90 -52.08 -4.84
C SER A 325 -22.70 -53.27 -4.28
N HIS A 326 -22.99 -53.26 -2.98
CA HIS A 326 -23.79 -54.29 -2.30
C HIS A 326 -24.81 -53.63 -1.36
N PRO A 327 -26.05 -54.15 -1.27
CA PRO A 327 -27.02 -53.69 -0.29
C PRO A 327 -26.51 -53.86 1.14
N VAL A 328 -26.88 -52.92 2.02
CA VAL A 328 -26.52 -52.97 3.44
C VAL A 328 -27.69 -53.44 4.29
N GLN A 329 -27.40 -54.17 5.36
CA GLN A 329 -28.38 -54.60 6.35
C GLN A 329 -28.42 -53.61 7.53
N THR A 330 -29.62 -53.14 7.87
CA THR A 330 -29.85 -52.21 8.99
C THR A 330 -30.88 -52.77 9.98
N GLY A 331 -30.63 -52.62 11.28
CA GLY A 331 -31.60 -52.83 12.36
C GLY A 331 -32.38 -51.53 12.66
N LYS A 332 -33.50 -51.65 13.40
CA LYS A 332 -34.22 -50.47 13.91
C LYS A 332 -33.28 -49.60 14.75
N GLY A 333 -33.13 -48.33 14.39
CA GLY A 333 -32.25 -47.37 15.08
C GLY A 333 -30.83 -47.26 14.53
N ASP A 334 -30.43 -48.11 13.57
CA ASP A 334 -29.18 -47.94 12.82
C ASP A 334 -29.23 -46.68 11.96
N VAL A 335 -28.08 -46.06 11.70
CA VAL A 335 -28.01 -44.77 11.02
C VAL A 335 -27.13 -44.86 9.76
N ILE A 336 -27.63 -44.34 8.64
CA ILE A 336 -26.85 -44.03 7.44
C ILE A 336 -26.59 -42.51 7.45
N ALA A 337 -25.32 -42.10 7.58
CA ALA A 337 -24.94 -40.70 7.72
C ALA A 337 -24.10 -40.22 6.54
N LEU A 338 -24.57 -39.20 5.82
CA LEU A 338 -23.78 -38.48 4.81
C LEU A 338 -23.14 -37.26 5.47
N ILE A 339 -21.81 -37.21 5.43
CA ILE A 339 -20.97 -36.25 6.15
C ILE A 339 -20.26 -35.37 5.13
N VAL A 340 -20.30 -34.05 5.33
CA VAL A 340 -19.57 -33.07 4.53
C VAL A 340 -18.60 -32.31 5.44
N SER A 341 -17.32 -32.28 5.07
CA SER A 341 -16.21 -31.75 5.87
C SER A 341 -15.44 -30.67 5.08
N PRO A 342 -14.85 -29.68 5.77
CA PRO A 342 -14.01 -28.66 5.13
C PRO A 342 -12.74 -29.33 4.56
N ARG A 343 -12.51 -29.18 3.26
CA ARG A 343 -11.35 -29.82 2.61
C ARG A 343 -10.08 -29.08 3.02
N ASP A 344 -9.10 -29.80 3.56
CA ASP A 344 -7.82 -29.24 4.02
C ASP A 344 -7.97 -28.11 5.07
N GLY A 345 -9.07 -28.10 5.83
CA GLY A 345 -9.39 -27.04 6.79
C GLY A 345 -9.86 -25.72 6.17
N ASN A 346 -10.04 -25.68 4.84
CA ASN A 346 -10.69 -24.58 4.14
C ASN A 346 -12.21 -24.84 4.11
N HIS A 347 -12.98 -23.80 4.45
CA HIS A 347 -14.44 -23.82 4.54
C HIS A 347 -15.08 -22.63 3.78
N SER A 348 -14.25 -21.87 3.07
CA SER A 348 -14.69 -20.67 2.36
C SER A 348 -15.38 -21.07 1.07
N CYS A 349 -16.62 -20.63 0.90
CA CYS A 349 -17.48 -20.98 -0.24
C CYS A 349 -17.87 -22.46 -0.33
N ASP A 350 -18.10 -23.16 0.80
CA ASP A 350 -18.31 -24.62 0.81
C ASP A 350 -19.78 -25.06 0.95
N LEU A 351 -20.73 -24.23 0.54
CA LEU A 351 -22.12 -24.68 0.39
C LEU A 351 -22.15 -25.86 -0.59
N THR A 352 -22.77 -26.96 -0.17
CA THR A 352 -22.76 -28.24 -0.87
C THR A 352 -24.19 -28.75 -1.02
N LEU A 353 -24.63 -28.96 -2.25
CA LEU A 353 -25.89 -29.64 -2.54
C LEU A 353 -25.74 -31.14 -2.31
N ILE A 354 -26.68 -31.74 -1.60
CA ILE A 354 -26.71 -33.17 -1.31
C ILE A 354 -28.07 -33.78 -1.61
N ASP A 355 -28.08 -35.01 -2.09
CA ASP A 355 -29.28 -35.85 -2.12
C ASP A 355 -28.91 -37.30 -1.81
N LEU A 356 -29.82 -38.02 -1.15
CA LEU A 356 -29.64 -39.40 -0.72
C LEU A 356 -30.92 -40.18 -0.99
N GLU A 357 -30.80 -41.27 -1.75
CA GLU A 357 -31.87 -42.21 -2.04
C GLU A 357 -31.58 -43.56 -1.37
N LEU A 358 -32.54 -44.04 -0.59
CA LEU A 358 -32.49 -45.30 0.14
C LEU A 358 -33.67 -46.15 -0.32
N ARG A 359 -33.39 -47.35 -0.85
CA ARG A 359 -34.42 -48.22 -1.44
C ARG A 359 -34.42 -49.59 -0.76
N SER A 360 -35.59 -49.97 -0.26
CA SER A 360 -35.92 -51.31 0.23
C SER A 360 -36.90 -51.99 -0.73
N ALA A 361 -37.32 -53.23 -0.45
CA ALA A 361 -38.23 -53.96 -1.33
C ALA A 361 -39.60 -53.28 -1.52
N ASP A 362 -40.10 -52.58 -0.50
CA ASP A 362 -41.45 -52.00 -0.43
C ASP A 362 -41.46 -50.47 -0.22
N LYS A 363 -40.33 -49.84 0.10
CA LYS A 363 -40.25 -48.39 0.38
C LYS A 363 -38.99 -47.74 -0.19
N THR A 364 -39.14 -46.48 -0.59
CA THR A 364 -38.05 -45.59 -1.02
C THR A 364 -38.10 -44.29 -0.22
N TRP A 365 -36.94 -43.84 0.25
CA TRP A 365 -36.73 -42.54 0.87
C TRP A 365 -35.81 -41.69 -0.03
N ILE A 366 -36.16 -40.43 -0.26
CA ILE A 366 -35.36 -39.48 -1.04
C ILE A 366 -35.24 -38.20 -0.22
N LEU A 367 -34.02 -37.81 0.14
CA LEU A 367 -33.75 -36.68 1.04
C LEU A 367 -34.40 -35.39 0.54
N SER A 368 -34.18 -35.00 -0.72
CA SER A 368 -34.75 -33.78 -1.30
C SER A 368 -36.29 -33.76 -1.26
N LYS A 369 -36.94 -34.89 -1.55
CA LYS A 369 -38.40 -35.05 -1.55
C LYS A 369 -39.00 -34.97 -0.15
N ASP A 370 -38.36 -35.61 0.83
CA ASP A 370 -38.86 -35.66 2.22
C ASP A 370 -38.61 -34.35 2.97
N VAL A 371 -37.52 -33.64 2.65
CA VAL A 371 -37.05 -32.50 3.44
C VAL A 371 -37.43 -31.14 2.85
N SER A 372 -37.39 -30.96 1.51
CA SER A 372 -37.34 -29.61 0.93
C SER A 372 -38.58 -28.75 1.23
N GLY A 373 -39.76 -29.38 1.35
CA GLY A 373 -41.02 -28.69 1.61
C GLY A 373 -41.28 -28.32 3.06
N ASN A 374 -40.58 -28.94 4.03
CA ASN A 374 -40.96 -28.85 5.45
C ASN A 374 -39.79 -28.97 6.45
N ILE A 375 -38.57 -28.60 6.05
CA ILE A 375 -37.35 -28.77 6.86
C ILE A 375 -37.44 -28.23 8.31
N LEU A 376 -38.27 -27.19 8.57
CA LEU A 376 -38.41 -26.56 9.89
C LEU A 376 -39.46 -27.20 10.82
N ALA A 377 -40.19 -28.24 10.37
CA ALA A 377 -41.22 -28.85 11.22
C ALA A 377 -40.64 -29.45 12.51
N SER A 378 -39.49 -30.12 12.42
CA SER A 378 -38.75 -30.66 13.56
C SER A 378 -37.35 -31.08 13.13
N ASN A 379 -36.43 -31.20 14.10
CA ASN A 379 -35.14 -31.86 13.93
C ASN A 379 -34.94 -32.76 15.17
N PRO A 380 -35.18 -34.08 15.04
CA PRO A 380 -35.29 -34.83 13.79
C PRO A 380 -36.65 -34.72 13.09
N LEU A 381 -36.62 -34.78 11.75
CA LEU A 381 -37.77 -34.63 10.86
C LEU A 381 -38.40 -36.01 10.52
N PRO A 382 -39.74 -36.11 10.42
CA PRO A 382 -40.40 -37.33 9.93
C PRO A 382 -40.12 -37.59 8.44
N ASP A 383 -40.28 -38.85 8.01
CA ASP A 383 -40.21 -39.22 6.59
C ASP A 383 -41.56 -39.02 5.86
N SER A 384 -41.57 -39.21 4.53
CA SER A 384 -42.79 -39.17 3.72
C SER A 384 -43.76 -40.34 3.95
N HIS A 385 -43.39 -41.32 4.78
CA HIS A 385 -44.20 -42.50 5.13
C HIS A 385 -44.84 -42.39 6.52
N GLY A 386 -44.70 -41.24 7.20
CA GLY A 386 -45.31 -40.97 8.50
C GLY A 386 -44.54 -41.49 9.71
N ASN A 387 -43.28 -41.95 9.54
CA ASN A 387 -42.43 -42.33 10.66
C ASN A 387 -41.77 -41.09 11.26
N ALA A 388 -41.91 -40.89 12.57
CA ALA A 388 -41.25 -39.80 13.27
C ALA A 388 -39.76 -40.08 13.46
N GLY A 389 -38.94 -39.02 13.45
CA GLY A 389 -37.52 -39.09 13.81
C GLY A 389 -36.67 -39.90 12.84
N VAL A 390 -36.83 -39.69 11.53
CA VAL A 390 -36.09 -40.43 10.49
C VAL A 390 -34.92 -39.62 9.94
N TRP A 391 -35.12 -38.35 9.65
CA TRP A 391 -34.07 -37.47 9.10
C TRP A 391 -33.48 -36.59 10.21
N HIS A 392 -32.16 -36.66 10.41
CA HIS A 392 -31.45 -35.91 11.45
C HIS A 392 -30.43 -34.96 10.84
N PHE A 393 -30.36 -33.74 11.37
CA PHE A 393 -29.38 -32.71 10.99
C PHE A 393 -28.56 -32.30 12.20
N PHE A 394 -27.26 -32.61 12.21
CA PHE A 394 -26.39 -32.39 13.35
C PHE A 394 -24.94 -32.16 12.91
N SER A 395 -24.06 -31.88 13.87
CA SER A 395 -22.64 -31.61 13.57
C SER A 395 -21.69 -32.21 14.59
N GLU A 396 -20.47 -32.49 14.15
CA GLU A 396 -19.39 -33.04 14.96
C GLU A 396 -18.09 -32.26 14.73
N PRO A 397 -17.15 -32.23 15.69
CA PRO A 397 -15.80 -31.69 15.45
C PRO A 397 -15.13 -32.40 14.27
N ASP A 398 -14.50 -31.61 13.39
CA ASP A 398 -13.78 -32.14 12.23
C ASP A 398 -12.36 -32.56 12.63
N LYS A 399 -12.05 -33.84 12.45
CA LYS A 399 -10.69 -34.41 12.57
C LYS A 399 -10.32 -34.93 11.18
N ALA A 400 -9.44 -34.20 10.47
CA ALA A 400 -8.90 -34.47 9.13
C ALA A 400 -9.48 -35.68 8.36
N ALA A 401 -10.26 -35.39 7.30
CA ALA A 401 -10.73 -36.37 6.34
C ALA A 401 -9.56 -37.16 5.72
N GLY A 402 -9.47 -38.45 6.05
CA GLY A 402 -8.44 -39.37 5.53
C GLY A 402 -8.04 -40.51 6.47
N ALA A 403 -8.41 -40.46 7.76
CA ALA A 403 -8.03 -41.48 8.74
C ALA A 403 -9.17 -42.44 9.18
N ASP A 404 -10.38 -42.31 8.63
CA ASP A 404 -11.62 -42.88 9.17
C ASP A 404 -12.02 -44.25 8.60
N SER A 405 -11.06 -45.19 8.56
CA SER A 405 -11.42 -46.55 9.00
C SER A 405 -10.78 -46.74 10.36
N LEU A 406 -11.58 -46.95 11.41
CA LEU A 406 -11.08 -47.23 12.77
C LEU A 406 -9.93 -48.25 12.76
N PHE A 407 -10.00 -49.21 11.83
CA PHE A 407 -9.01 -50.26 11.61
C PHE A 407 -8.50 -50.23 10.16
N PRO A 408 -7.18 -50.10 9.93
CA PRO A 408 -6.60 -50.14 8.58
C PRO A 408 -7.05 -51.40 7.83
N ARG A 409 -7.48 -51.26 6.57
CA ARG A 409 -7.88 -52.40 5.72
C ARG A 409 -6.73 -53.42 5.64
N GLY A 410 -7.05 -54.70 5.84
CA GLY A 410 -6.06 -55.79 5.84
C GLY A 410 -5.31 -56.00 7.16
N SER A 411 -5.50 -55.12 8.16
CA SER A 411 -4.94 -55.33 9.50
C SER A 411 -5.56 -56.55 10.20
N LEU A 412 -4.87 -57.11 11.20
CA LEU A 412 -5.32 -58.26 11.99
C LEU A 412 -6.74 -58.07 12.53
N LEU A 413 -7.06 -56.89 13.07
CA LEU A 413 -8.40 -56.62 13.60
C LEU A 413 -9.46 -56.49 12.49
N SER A 414 -9.11 -55.90 11.34
CA SER A 414 -9.99 -55.87 10.16
C SER A 414 -10.25 -57.28 9.62
N ARG A 415 -9.23 -58.14 9.58
CA ARG A 415 -9.35 -59.55 9.16
C ARG A 415 -10.21 -60.35 10.15
N TRP A 416 -10.00 -60.14 11.45
CA TRP A 416 -10.83 -60.75 12.50
C TRP A 416 -12.32 -60.43 12.33
N GLN A 417 -12.66 -59.18 11.94
CA GLN A 417 -14.06 -58.78 11.73
C GLN A 417 -14.70 -59.40 10.47
N SER A 418 -13.93 -59.59 9.40
CA SER A 418 -14.44 -60.08 8.11
C SER A 418 -14.37 -61.60 7.93
N GLU A 419 -13.57 -62.31 8.74
CA GLU A 419 -13.36 -63.76 8.63
C GLU A 419 -14.65 -64.53 8.97
N PRO A 420 -15.23 -65.38 8.11
CA PRO A 420 -16.43 -66.17 8.45
C PRO A 420 -16.15 -67.34 9.42
N ASP A 421 -14.92 -67.87 9.46
CA ASP A 421 -14.59 -69.03 10.29
C ASP A 421 -14.21 -68.65 11.74
N ILE A 422 -14.87 -69.27 12.72
CA ILE A 422 -14.70 -68.97 14.15
C ILE A 422 -13.31 -69.37 14.65
N GLU A 423 -12.76 -70.50 14.19
CA GLU A 423 -11.45 -70.99 14.64
C GLU A 423 -10.32 -70.09 14.11
N SER A 424 -10.44 -69.64 12.87
CA SER A 424 -9.55 -68.65 12.24
C SER A 424 -9.61 -67.30 12.96
N ARG A 425 -10.80 -66.84 13.39
CA ARG A 425 -10.93 -65.63 14.24
C ARG A 425 -10.17 -65.77 15.57
N ARG A 426 -10.27 -66.92 16.25
CA ARG A 426 -9.56 -67.15 17.52
C ARG A 426 -8.03 -67.07 17.32
N LYS A 427 -7.52 -67.63 16.22
CA LYS A 427 -6.09 -67.56 15.87
C LYS A 427 -5.63 -66.12 15.61
N ILE A 428 -6.40 -65.34 14.84
CA ILE A 428 -6.11 -63.93 14.56
C ILE A 428 -6.13 -63.10 15.85
N GLY A 429 -7.05 -63.38 16.79
CA GLY A 429 -7.09 -62.73 18.11
C GLY A 429 -5.81 -62.95 18.93
N GLY A 430 -5.23 -64.16 18.90
CA GLY A 430 -3.94 -64.47 19.54
C GLY A 430 -2.73 -63.85 18.84
N GLU A 431 -2.79 -63.66 17.52
CA GLU A 431 -1.77 -62.91 16.75
C GLU A 431 -1.82 -61.41 17.08
N LEU A 432 -3.02 -60.84 17.23
CA LEU A 432 -3.21 -59.45 17.63
C LEU A 432 -2.72 -59.18 19.05
N GLU A 433 -2.98 -60.08 20.01
CA GLU A 433 -2.45 -59.97 21.37
C GLU A 433 -0.91 -59.96 21.38
N ARG A 434 -0.27 -60.84 20.60
CA ARG A 434 1.19 -60.86 20.43
C ARG A 434 1.72 -59.55 19.84
N LEU A 435 1.08 -59.04 18.78
CA LEU A 435 1.44 -57.75 18.18
C LEU A 435 1.37 -56.62 19.20
N LEU A 436 0.33 -56.58 20.03
CA LEU A 436 0.13 -55.53 21.04
C LEU A 436 1.09 -55.62 22.22
N LEU A 437 1.52 -56.82 22.63
CA LEU A 437 2.46 -57.01 23.74
C LEU A 437 3.92 -56.88 23.32
N GLN A 438 4.29 -57.36 22.14
CA GLN A 438 5.67 -57.43 21.66
C GLN A 438 6.05 -56.26 20.74
N GLY A 439 5.06 -55.51 20.25
CA GLY A 439 5.26 -54.42 19.31
C GLY A 439 5.35 -54.87 17.84
N PRO A 440 5.40 -53.92 16.89
CA PRO A 440 5.33 -54.20 15.45
C PRO A 440 6.65 -54.70 14.85
N GLY A 441 7.71 -54.89 15.65
CA GLY A 441 9.02 -55.35 15.18
C GLY A 441 9.54 -54.56 13.96
N ASN A 442 9.98 -55.28 12.92
CA ASN A 442 10.52 -54.73 11.68
C ASN A 442 9.47 -54.55 10.55
N LEU A 443 8.17 -54.48 10.87
CA LEU A 443 7.15 -54.20 9.84
C LEU A 443 7.43 -52.87 9.09
N PRO A 444 7.08 -52.71 7.81
CA PRO A 444 7.15 -51.41 7.13
C PRO A 444 6.30 -50.33 7.81
N ASP A 445 6.70 -49.05 7.70
CA ASP A 445 6.02 -47.89 8.32
C ASP A 445 4.55 -47.73 7.89
N ASP A 446 4.23 -48.12 6.66
CA ASP A 446 2.90 -48.09 6.05
C ASP A 446 2.12 -49.40 6.23
N SER A 447 2.68 -50.40 6.91
CA SER A 447 2.02 -51.69 7.14
C SER A 447 0.69 -51.50 7.91
N PRO A 448 -0.42 -52.10 7.46
CA PRO A 448 -1.70 -52.05 8.16
C PRO A 448 -1.62 -52.46 9.63
N ASP A 449 -0.77 -53.44 9.97
CA ASP A 449 -0.61 -53.94 11.33
C ASP A 449 0.28 -53.04 12.20
N ARG A 450 1.25 -52.33 11.62
CA ARG A 450 2.00 -51.28 12.34
C ARG A 450 1.11 -50.09 12.66
N LEU A 451 0.31 -49.65 11.69
CA LEU A 451 -0.69 -48.59 11.90
C LEU A 451 -1.76 -49.02 12.91
N LEU A 452 -2.22 -50.28 12.86
CA LEU A 452 -3.14 -50.84 13.84
C LEU A 452 -2.53 -50.85 15.25
N HIS A 453 -1.30 -51.34 15.39
CA HIS A 453 -0.58 -51.34 16.65
C HIS A 453 -0.45 -49.91 17.21
N GLN A 454 0.00 -48.95 16.40
CA GLN A 454 0.13 -47.55 16.80
C GLN A 454 -1.22 -46.98 17.29
N ARG A 455 -2.33 -47.28 16.59
CA ARG A 455 -3.67 -46.81 16.96
C ARG A 455 -4.20 -47.46 18.23
N LEU A 456 -4.05 -48.78 18.40
CA LEU A 456 -4.57 -49.51 19.57
C LEU A 456 -3.73 -49.29 20.83
N THR A 457 -2.44 -49.00 20.69
CA THR A 457 -1.54 -48.73 21.83
C THR A 457 -1.39 -47.26 22.18
N SER A 458 -1.92 -46.36 21.34
CA SER A 458 -2.08 -44.95 21.70
C SER A 458 -3.06 -44.83 22.86
N ILE A 459 -2.72 -43.99 23.85
CA ILE A 459 -3.62 -43.72 24.98
C ILE A 459 -4.92 -43.03 24.55
N ASN A 460 -4.87 -42.31 23.43
CA ASN A 460 -6.02 -41.69 22.78
C ASN A 460 -6.69 -42.60 21.75
N GLY A 461 -6.18 -43.83 21.62
CA GLY A 461 -6.66 -44.84 20.71
C GLY A 461 -8.03 -45.40 21.10
N PRO A 462 -8.72 -46.09 20.17
CA PRO A 462 -10.06 -46.62 20.40
C PRO A 462 -10.13 -47.69 21.50
N LEU A 463 -8.99 -48.30 21.86
CA LEU A 463 -8.91 -49.31 22.90
C LEU A 463 -8.60 -48.72 24.28
N LEU A 464 -7.60 -47.82 24.37
CA LEU A 464 -7.13 -47.28 25.65
C LEU A 464 -7.79 -45.94 26.03
N GLY A 465 -8.53 -45.30 25.13
CA GLY A 465 -9.15 -43.99 25.36
C GLY A 465 -10.11 -43.96 26.56
N SER A 466 -10.77 -45.08 26.89
CA SER A 466 -11.64 -45.21 28.06
C SER A 466 -10.88 -45.24 29.39
N LEU A 467 -9.56 -45.50 29.39
CA LEU A 467 -8.74 -45.43 30.61
C LEU A 467 -8.61 -43.99 31.13
N LEU A 468 -8.61 -43.01 30.22
CA LEU A 468 -8.39 -41.61 30.54
C LEU A 468 -9.51 -41.02 31.42
N THR A 469 -10.73 -41.55 31.34
CA THR A 469 -11.86 -41.14 32.21
C THR A 469 -11.76 -41.72 33.62
N ARG A 470 -11.00 -42.81 33.81
CA ARG A 470 -10.75 -43.50 35.09
C ARG A 470 -9.50 -43.02 35.81
N VAL A 471 -8.73 -42.10 35.22
CA VAL A 471 -7.46 -41.60 35.79
C VAL A 471 -7.63 -41.00 37.19
N LYS A 472 -8.83 -40.56 37.62
CA LYS A 472 -9.07 -40.04 38.98
C LYS A 472 -8.67 -41.00 40.12
N ASP A 473 -8.50 -42.29 39.84
CA ASP A 473 -8.18 -43.33 40.83
C ASP A 473 -6.66 -43.43 41.14
N TYR A 474 -5.77 -42.67 40.47
CA TYR A 474 -4.31 -42.74 40.68
C TYR A 474 -3.82 -42.36 42.09
N ARG A 475 -4.65 -41.69 42.90
CA ARG A 475 -4.23 -41.06 44.17
C ARG A 475 -3.67 -42.05 45.21
N GLN A 476 -3.86 -43.35 45.00
CA GLN A 476 -3.35 -44.42 45.86
C GLN A 476 -1.99 -44.98 45.42
N MET A 477 -1.45 -44.54 44.28
CA MET A 477 -0.15 -45.01 43.77
C MET A 477 0.97 -44.05 44.14
N SER A 478 2.05 -44.61 44.71
CA SER A 478 3.33 -43.91 44.89
C SER A 478 4.35 -44.50 43.92
N GLY A 479 5.10 -43.64 43.23
CA GLY A 479 6.07 -44.08 42.24
C GLY A 479 7.23 -43.10 42.13
N ASN A 480 8.46 -43.62 42.26
CA ASN A 480 9.67 -42.86 41.99
C ASN A 480 9.92 -42.93 40.47
N SER A 481 9.65 -41.84 39.73
CA SER A 481 9.82 -41.80 38.28
C SER A 481 10.39 -40.46 37.81
N GLN A 482 10.96 -40.45 36.60
CA GLN A 482 11.51 -39.25 35.96
C GLN A 482 10.44 -38.30 35.40
N TRP A 483 9.17 -38.70 35.44
CA TRP A 483 8.05 -37.97 34.84
C TRP A 483 7.53 -36.87 35.77
N GLY A 484 6.99 -35.79 35.23
CA GLY A 484 6.43 -34.67 36.00
C GLY A 484 7.45 -33.88 36.84
N ALA A 485 6.93 -33.00 37.70
CA ALA A 485 7.74 -32.29 38.69
C ALA A 485 7.88 -33.12 39.98
N ASP A 486 8.87 -32.79 40.83
CA ASP A 486 9.00 -33.43 42.14
C ASP A 486 7.82 -33.01 43.06
N PRO A 487 6.96 -33.95 43.52
CA PRO A 487 5.83 -33.65 44.39
C PRO A 487 6.23 -32.94 45.69
N ASN A 488 7.47 -33.11 46.16
CA ASN A 488 7.97 -32.50 47.38
C ASN A 488 8.19 -30.99 47.31
N LEU A 489 8.18 -30.41 46.11
CA LEU A 489 8.33 -28.97 45.87
C LEU A 489 7.02 -28.18 46.05
N PHE A 490 5.88 -28.88 46.04
CA PHE A 490 4.56 -28.24 46.11
C PHE A 490 4.14 -28.00 47.56
N GLY A 491 3.35 -26.94 47.78
CA GLY A 491 2.82 -26.59 49.11
C GLY A 491 3.86 -26.05 50.11
N LYS A 492 5.07 -25.69 49.66
CA LYS A 492 6.15 -25.19 50.53
C LYS A 492 6.68 -23.84 50.05
N HIS A 493 7.00 -22.96 50.98
CA HIS A 493 7.70 -21.71 50.70
C HIS A 493 9.22 -21.92 50.75
N PRO A 494 10.01 -21.39 49.79
CA PRO A 494 11.45 -21.72 49.63
C PRO A 494 12.34 -21.31 50.81
N SER A 495 11.95 -20.29 51.58
CA SER A 495 12.77 -19.75 52.68
C SER A 495 12.04 -19.66 54.02
N LYS A 496 10.74 -19.99 54.09
CA LYS A 496 9.90 -19.76 55.28
C LYS A 496 8.87 -20.88 55.46
N PRO A 497 9.22 -22.00 56.09
CA PRO A 497 8.34 -23.17 56.19
C PRO A 497 6.99 -22.93 56.87
N SER A 498 6.86 -21.87 57.68
CA SER A 498 5.64 -21.46 58.38
C SER A 498 4.61 -20.74 57.51
N VAL A 499 4.97 -20.35 56.28
CA VAL A 499 4.09 -19.63 55.36
C VAL A 499 3.28 -20.64 54.54
N ALA A 500 1.95 -20.56 54.63
CA ALA A 500 1.05 -21.47 53.95
C ALA A 500 1.07 -21.25 52.43
N VAL A 501 1.42 -22.29 51.66
CA VAL A 501 1.33 -22.34 50.20
C VAL A 501 0.31 -23.43 49.84
N PRO A 502 -0.64 -23.20 48.90
CA PRO A 502 -1.60 -24.22 48.52
C PRO A 502 -0.91 -25.51 48.05
N GLU A 503 -1.47 -26.65 48.41
CA GLU A 503 -0.88 -27.99 48.21
C GLU A 503 -0.57 -28.38 46.76
N THR A 504 -1.26 -27.79 45.78
CA THR A 504 -1.02 -28.02 44.34
C THR A 504 -0.16 -26.93 43.71
N SER A 505 0.22 -25.89 44.47
CA SER A 505 0.95 -24.73 43.97
C SER A 505 2.45 -24.83 44.25
N LEU A 506 3.24 -24.23 43.38
CA LEU A 506 4.71 -24.21 43.45
C LEU A 506 5.19 -22.79 43.74
N CYS A 507 5.83 -22.59 44.89
CA CYS A 507 6.41 -21.31 45.30
C CYS A 507 7.94 -21.36 45.17
N VAL A 508 8.52 -20.41 44.46
CA VAL A 508 9.96 -20.38 44.14
C VAL A 508 10.55 -18.99 44.32
N LYS A 509 11.84 -18.93 44.67
CA LYS A 509 12.62 -17.69 44.69
C LYS A 509 13.21 -17.45 43.31
N GLY A 510 13.01 -16.27 42.72
CA GLY A 510 13.61 -15.89 41.44
C GLY A 510 15.13 -15.62 41.57
N PRO A 511 15.92 -15.80 40.50
CA PRO A 511 15.60 -16.50 39.26
C PRO A 511 15.51 -18.03 39.46
N ASN A 512 14.57 -18.69 38.79
CA ASN A 512 14.34 -20.14 38.91
C ASN A 512 13.95 -20.78 37.57
N LEU A 513 14.39 -22.03 37.36
CA LEU A 513 14.05 -22.84 36.20
C LEU A 513 13.71 -24.28 36.63
N LEU A 514 12.48 -24.70 36.36
CA LEU A 514 12.02 -26.07 36.60
C LEU A 514 11.79 -26.79 35.25
N GLU A 515 12.51 -27.89 35.03
CA GLU A 515 12.28 -28.79 33.88
C GLU A 515 11.22 -29.84 34.22
N VAL A 516 10.19 -29.95 33.39
CA VAL A 516 9.11 -30.94 33.49
C VAL A 516 9.20 -31.87 32.28
N LYS A 517 9.33 -33.18 32.54
CA LYS A 517 9.39 -34.23 31.51
C LYS A 517 8.08 -35.01 31.47
N LEU A 518 7.51 -35.21 30.29
CA LEU A 518 6.26 -35.94 30.10
C LEU A 518 6.42 -37.02 29.02
N PRO A 519 5.82 -38.23 29.20
CA PRO A 519 5.77 -39.22 28.14
C PRO A 519 4.92 -38.74 26.96
N ALA A 520 5.39 -38.95 25.71
CA ALA A 520 4.71 -38.49 24.49
C ALA A 520 3.21 -38.81 24.46
N GLY A 521 2.84 -40.08 24.69
CA GLY A 521 1.43 -40.51 24.64
C GLY A 521 0.58 -39.86 25.72
N PHE A 522 1.10 -39.72 26.94
CA PHE A 522 0.38 -39.10 28.06
C PHE A 522 0.17 -37.59 27.84
N ALA A 523 1.19 -36.91 27.29
CA ALA A 523 1.18 -35.49 26.98
C ALA A 523 0.32 -35.12 25.75
N GLU A 524 0.00 -36.09 24.89
CA GLU A 524 -0.69 -35.83 23.62
C GLU A 524 -2.05 -35.18 23.85
N GLY A 525 -2.26 -34.01 23.23
CA GLY A 525 -3.50 -33.24 23.34
C GLY A 525 -3.67 -32.46 24.65
N CYS A 526 -2.69 -32.51 25.56
CA CYS A 526 -2.72 -31.73 26.80
C CYS A 526 -2.22 -30.30 26.60
N GLU A 527 -2.65 -29.42 27.50
CA GLU A 527 -2.06 -28.11 27.76
C GLU A 527 -1.68 -28.02 29.24
N LEU A 528 -0.54 -27.41 29.55
CA LEU A 528 -0.21 -27.00 30.91
C LEU A 528 -0.90 -25.67 31.20
N VAL A 529 -1.77 -25.66 32.21
CA VAL A 529 -2.53 -24.49 32.67
C VAL A 529 -2.06 -24.13 34.07
N THR A 530 -1.73 -22.86 34.31
CA THR A 530 -1.34 -22.35 35.63
C THR A 530 -1.59 -20.84 35.73
N THR A 531 -1.72 -20.32 36.95
CA THR A 531 -1.76 -18.87 37.18
C THR A 531 -0.45 -18.41 37.83
N ALA A 532 0.31 -17.62 37.09
CA ALA A 532 1.53 -16.97 37.58
C ALA A 532 1.20 -15.70 38.36
N SER A 533 1.89 -15.47 39.47
CA SER A 533 1.79 -14.26 40.30
C SER A 533 2.98 -14.15 41.25
N LEU A 534 3.21 -12.97 41.82
CA LEU A 534 4.06 -12.84 43.00
C LEU A 534 3.36 -13.44 44.23
N HIS A 535 4.16 -14.00 45.13
CA HIS A 535 3.70 -14.36 46.46
C HIS A 535 3.36 -13.09 47.25
N PRO A 536 2.29 -13.07 48.09
CA PRO A 536 1.91 -11.87 48.85
C PRO A 536 3.01 -11.26 49.74
N GLU A 537 3.99 -12.06 50.16
CA GLU A 537 5.14 -11.60 50.95
C GLU A 537 6.33 -11.05 50.14
N ALA A 538 6.26 -11.01 48.81
CA ALA A 538 7.33 -10.52 47.92
C ALA A 538 7.64 -9.00 48.06
N GLY A 539 7.18 -8.35 49.13
CA GLY A 539 7.41 -6.92 49.39
C GLY A 539 6.82 -5.98 48.32
N THR A 540 7.12 -4.69 48.46
CA THR A 540 6.71 -3.65 47.48
C THR A 540 7.71 -3.48 46.32
N GLU A 541 8.80 -4.23 46.36
CA GLU A 541 9.94 -4.14 45.44
C GLU A 541 10.07 -5.38 44.52
N GLY A 542 9.35 -6.47 44.80
CA GLY A 542 9.41 -7.69 44.00
C GLY A 542 8.84 -7.52 42.58
N SER A 543 9.54 -8.09 41.61
CA SER A 543 9.20 -8.06 40.20
C SER A 543 9.74 -9.29 39.48
N VAL A 544 8.87 -10.03 38.80
CA VAL A 544 9.30 -11.24 38.06
C VAL A 544 8.67 -11.29 36.68
N GLN A 545 9.36 -11.87 35.70
CA GLN A 545 8.70 -12.36 34.49
C GLN A 545 8.63 -13.88 34.55
N MET A 546 7.42 -14.41 34.38
CA MET A 546 7.14 -15.84 34.47
C MET A 546 6.71 -16.36 33.10
N THR A 547 7.42 -17.35 32.58
CA THR A 547 7.18 -17.93 31.24
C THR A 547 7.27 -19.45 31.25
N ILE A 548 6.64 -20.08 30.25
CA ILE A 548 6.73 -21.52 30.01
C ILE A 548 7.22 -21.72 28.58
N THR A 549 8.37 -22.38 28.41
CA THR A 549 8.98 -22.64 27.09
C THR A 549 9.16 -24.14 26.83
N SER A 550 9.25 -24.50 25.56
CA SER A 550 9.36 -25.90 25.11
C SER A 550 10.56 -26.18 24.19
N SER A 551 11.15 -25.16 23.56
CA SER A 551 12.17 -25.28 22.51
C SER A 551 13.61 -25.16 23.03
N SER A 552 13.85 -24.28 24.01
CA SER A 552 15.18 -24.04 24.59
C SER A 552 15.08 -23.54 26.03
N LYS A 553 16.16 -23.74 26.81
CA LYS A 553 16.28 -23.16 28.15
C LYS A 553 16.30 -21.64 28.05
N PRO A 554 15.37 -20.92 28.71
CA PRO A 554 15.32 -19.46 28.64
C PRO A 554 16.44 -18.83 29.49
N GLU A 555 16.86 -17.62 29.11
CA GLU A 555 17.68 -16.77 29.99
C GLU A 555 16.83 -16.24 31.15
N LEU A 556 17.41 -16.23 32.35
CA LEU A 556 16.70 -15.89 33.60
C LEU A 556 17.10 -14.53 34.17
N GLN A 557 18.02 -13.83 33.51
CA GLN A 557 18.50 -12.51 33.92
C GLN A 557 18.01 -11.46 32.93
N GLY A 558 17.58 -10.32 33.46
CA GLY A 558 17.19 -9.18 32.64
C GLY A 558 15.72 -9.20 32.23
N LEU A 559 15.34 -8.14 31.54
CA LEU A 559 13.97 -7.89 31.12
C LEU A 559 13.79 -8.29 29.64
N SER A 560 12.78 -9.10 29.36
CA SER A 560 12.43 -9.50 27.99
C SER A 560 11.21 -8.71 27.48
N PRO A 561 11.18 -8.27 26.21
CA PRO A 561 10.01 -7.59 25.63
C PRO A 561 8.76 -8.49 25.58
N GLY A 562 8.93 -9.81 25.46
CA GLY A 562 7.84 -10.76 25.25
C GLY A 562 7.11 -10.58 23.91
N GLY A 563 6.31 -11.57 23.51
CA GLY A 563 5.36 -11.44 22.39
C GLY A 563 4.08 -10.71 22.83
N ILE A 564 3.36 -10.13 21.87
CA ILE A 564 1.98 -9.66 22.10
C ILE A 564 1.02 -10.66 21.45
N LYS A 565 0.09 -11.24 22.24
CA LYS A 565 -1.08 -11.91 21.68
C LYS A 565 -2.24 -10.92 21.57
N SER A 566 -2.74 -10.73 20.35
CA SER A 566 -4.04 -10.08 20.17
C SER A 566 -5.12 -10.99 20.77
N SER A 567 -5.89 -10.50 21.73
CA SER A 567 -7.10 -11.19 22.12
C SER A 567 -8.05 -11.15 20.92
N ASN A 568 -8.30 -12.29 20.28
CA ASN A 568 -9.30 -12.45 19.21
C ASN A 568 -10.74 -12.33 19.76
N ALA A 569 -11.03 -11.34 20.61
CA ALA A 569 -12.39 -10.92 20.79
C ALA A 569 -12.76 -10.14 19.52
N LYS A 570 -13.45 -10.81 18.59
CA LYS A 570 -14.28 -10.11 17.61
C LYS A 570 -15.36 -9.40 18.41
N GLY A 571 -15.02 -8.24 18.96
CA GLY A 571 -16.02 -7.32 19.47
C GLY A 571 -16.80 -6.80 18.29
N THR A 572 -18.11 -6.75 18.41
CA THR A 572 -18.93 -5.87 17.58
C THR A 572 -18.37 -4.44 17.67
N TRP A 573 -18.72 -3.58 16.71
CA TRP A 573 -18.19 -2.22 16.55
C TRP A 573 -18.21 -1.36 17.85
N SER A 574 -18.92 -1.78 18.89
CA SER A 574 -19.06 -1.16 20.21
C SER A 574 -18.09 -1.63 21.30
N ASP A 575 -17.33 -2.71 21.12
CA ASP A 575 -16.71 -3.39 22.27
C ASP A 575 -15.22 -3.02 22.33
N GLY A 576 -14.83 -2.21 23.31
CA GLY A 576 -13.46 -1.78 23.53
C GLY A 576 -12.48 -2.95 23.39
N VAL A 577 -11.57 -2.87 22.41
CA VAL A 577 -10.53 -3.88 22.18
C VAL A 577 -9.77 -4.05 23.49
N LYS A 578 -9.94 -5.22 24.14
CA LYS A 578 -9.21 -5.54 25.37
C LYS A 578 -7.72 -5.30 25.15
N PRO A 579 -7.00 -4.76 26.15
CA PRO A 579 -5.56 -4.52 26.01
C PRO A 579 -4.87 -5.81 25.55
N PRO A 580 -3.94 -5.74 24.59
CA PRO A 580 -3.15 -6.88 24.20
C PRO A 580 -2.51 -7.54 25.43
N LEU A 581 -2.61 -8.87 25.51
CA LEU A 581 -1.98 -9.61 26.59
C LEU A 581 -0.52 -9.85 26.20
N SER A 582 0.40 -9.30 27.00
CA SER A 582 1.82 -9.65 26.88
C SER A 582 2.02 -11.13 27.19
N GLU A 583 2.87 -11.79 26.42
CA GLU A 583 3.29 -13.17 26.64
C GLU A 583 4.33 -13.31 27.75
N ALA A 584 4.80 -12.20 28.32
CA ALA A 584 5.71 -12.16 29.46
C ALA A 584 5.57 -10.82 30.20
N PRO A 585 4.41 -10.48 30.80
CA PRO A 585 4.30 -9.25 31.56
C PRO A 585 5.19 -9.32 32.80
N VAL A 586 5.62 -8.17 33.28
CA VAL A 586 6.24 -8.06 34.60
C VAL A 586 5.15 -8.18 35.65
N LEU A 587 5.28 -9.19 36.50
CA LEU A 587 4.36 -9.44 37.59
C LEU A 587 4.80 -8.64 38.81
N THR A 588 3.95 -7.73 39.27
CA THR A 588 4.18 -6.86 40.43
C THR A 588 2.93 -6.80 41.30
N GLN A 589 3.06 -6.43 42.58
CA GLN A 589 1.88 -6.12 43.40
C GLN A 589 1.24 -4.80 42.93
N ALA A 590 -0.09 -4.72 42.89
CA ALA A 590 -0.80 -3.53 42.43
C ALA A 590 -0.34 -2.27 43.18
N GLY A 591 -0.01 -1.20 42.44
CA GLY A 591 0.37 0.09 43.02
C GLY A 591 1.71 0.12 43.77
N SER A 592 2.50 -0.96 43.69
CA SER A 592 3.79 -1.09 44.37
C SER A 592 4.87 -0.16 43.80
N ARG A 593 6.02 -0.06 44.50
CA ARG A 593 7.19 0.69 44.00
C ARG A 593 7.75 0.06 42.72
N ALA A 594 7.77 -1.28 42.66
CA ALA A 594 8.13 -2.02 41.45
C ALA A 594 7.23 -1.67 40.25
N THR A 595 5.89 -1.59 40.43
CA THR A 595 4.96 -1.19 39.35
C THR A 595 5.32 0.18 38.77
N LYS A 596 5.58 1.17 39.64
CA LYS A 596 5.93 2.53 39.21
C LYS A 596 7.29 2.58 38.52
N ARG A 597 8.29 1.88 39.07
CA ARG A 597 9.65 1.78 38.51
C ARG A 597 9.62 1.17 37.09
N MET A 598 8.93 0.04 36.94
CA MET A 598 8.77 -0.66 35.66
C MET A 598 8.04 0.22 34.64
N GLY A 599 6.94 0.86 35.04
CA GLY A 599 6.20 1.80 34.19
C GLY A 599 7.07 2.93 33.66
N ALA A 600 7.85 3.57 34.54
CA ALA A 600 8.77 4.63 34.16
C ALA A 600 9.85 4.15 33.18
N GLY A 601 10.38 2.94 33.34
CA GLY A 601 11.35 2.35 32.40
C GLY A 601 10.76 2.16 30.99
N PHE A 602 9.50 1.72 30.90
CA PHE A 602 8.79 1.61 29.61
C PHE A 602 8.53 2.98 28.98
N ASP A 603 8.19 4.01 29.78
CA ASP A 603 8.00 5.38 29.31
C ASP A 603 9.30 6.00 28.77
N GLU A 604 10.44 5.76 29.45
CA GLU A 604 11.76 6.23 28.99
C GLU A 604 12.12 5.65 27.61
N PHE A 605 11.86 4.37 27.36
CA PHE A 605 12.05 3.77 26.03
C PHE A 605 11.13 4.40 24.99
N ARG A 606 9.83 4.50 25.27
CA ARG A 606 8.82 5.06 24.36
C ARG A 606 9.11 6.51 23.97
N ALA A 607 9.69 7.28 24.88
CA ALA A 607 10.10 8.66 24.61
C ALA A 607 11.14 8.74 23.48
N ILE A 608 12.08 7.80 23.40
CA ILE A 608 13.13 7.82 22.36
C ILE A 608 12.69 7.04 21.11
N PHE A 609 11.96 5.94 21.28
CA PHE A 609 11.65 4.99 20.21
C PHE A 609 10.13 4.83 20.00
N PRO A 610 9.47 5.76 19.28
CA PRO A 610 8.09 5.55 18.83
C PRO A 610 8.04 4.44 17.77
N ALA A 611 6.92 3.72 17.65
CA ALA A 611 6.77 2.70 16.61
C ALA A 611 6.64 3.31 15.20
N ALA A 612 6.05 4.49 15.09
CA ALA A 612 5.99 5.31 13.89
C ALA A 612 6.18 6.80 14.24
N LEU A 613 6.74 7.57 13.30
CA LEU A 613 6.95 9.02 13.48
C LEU A 613 5.78 9.85 12.97
N CYS A 614 5.24 9.47 11.82
CA CYS A 614 4.07 10.01 11.15
C CYS A 614 3.62 8.98 10.09
N TYR A 615 2.39 9.09 9.59
CA TYR A 615 1.86 8.18 8.57
C TYR A 615 1.42 8.93 7.30
N THR A 616 1.61 8.32 6.13
CA THR A 616 1.35 8.98 4.84
C THR A 616 -0.03 8.68 4.25
N LYS A 617 -0.61 7.48 4.50
CA LYS A 617 -1.96 7.12 4.04
C LYS A 617 -2.51 5.90 4.79
N ILE A 618 -3.73 5.98 5.29
CA ILE A 618 -4.44 4.84 5.90
C ILE A 618 -5.67 4.56 5.04
N VAL A 619 -5.78 3.34 4.54
CA VAL A 619 -6.91 2.89 3.72
C VAL A 619 -7.95 2.29 4.67
N PRO A 620 -9.18 2.83 4.74
CA PRO A 620 -10.24 2.22 5.53
C PRO A 620 -10.49 0.78 5.06
N VAL A 621 -10.75 -0.13 5.99
CA VAL A 621 -11.20 -1.50 5.68
C VAL A 621 -12.63 -1.47 5.13
N ASP A 622 -13.40 -0.43 5.48
CA ASP A 622 -14.74 -0.14 4.97
C ASP A 622 -14.92 1.39 4.85
N GLU A 623 -15.02 1.89 3.62
CA GLU A 623 -15.14 3.34 3.34
C GLU A 623 -16.50 3.91 3.76
N VAL A 624 -17.54 3.08 3.92
CA VAL A 624 -18.91 3.52 4.21
C VAL A 624 -19.11 3.82 5.70
N VAL A 625 -18.30 3.20 6.57
CA VAL A 625 -18.48 3.21 8.04
C VAL A 625 -17.24 3.76 8.79
N THR A 626 -16.38 4.51 8.10
CA THR A 626 -15.16 5.09 8.69
C THR A 626 -15.21 6.61 8.70
N LEU A 627 -15.31 7.18 9.90
CA LEU A 627 -15.06 8.60 10.12
C LEU A 627 -13.56 8.89 10.07
N THR A 628 -12.96 9.13 8.90
CA THR A 628 -11.74 9.96 8.88
C THR A 628 -11.47 10.59 7.52
N LEU A 629 -11.59 11.92 7.45
CA LEU A 629 -10.81 12.74 6.52
C LEU A 629 -9.81 13.49 7.41
N PHE A 630 -8.53 13.13 7.29
CA PHE A 630 -7.36 13.74 7.96
C PHE A 630 -7.32 13.71 9.51
N TYR A 631 -6.64 12.70 10.08
CA TYR A 631 -6.24 12.66 11.49
C TYR A 631 -4.77 13.05 11.65
N ARG A 632 -4.48 13.97 12.58
CA ARG A 632 -3.13 14.50 12.82
C ARG A 632 -2.49 13.80 14.03
N GLU A 633 -1.46 13.01 13.77
CA GLU A 633 -0.64 12.33 14.79
C GLU A 633 0.85 12.46 14.44
N ASP A 634 1.34 13.70 14.44
CA ASP A 634 2.71 14.09 14.08
C ASP A 634 3.54 14.55 15.30
N GLU A 635 3.06 14.32 16.53
CA GLU A 635 3.80 14.65 17.76
C GLU A 635 5.20 14.02 17.79
N PRO A 636 5.38 12.72 17.46
CA PRO A 636 6.72 12.12 17.54
C PRO A 636 7.68 12.73 16.51
N LEU A 637 7.17 13.06 15.32
CA LEU A 637 7.90 13.78 14.28
C LEU A 637 8.36 15.16 14.79
N GLN A 638 7.45 15.97 15.34
CA GLN A 638 7.78 17.30 15.87
C GLN A 638 8.80 17.23 17.01
N ARG A 639 8.56 16.35 17.98
CA ARG A 639 9.39 16.23 19.18
C ARG A 639 10.79 15.73 18.87
N LEU A 640 10.94 14.71 18.03
CA LEU A 640 12.24 14.07 17.79
C LEU A 640 13.00 14.68 16.62
N LEU A 641 12.33 15.01 15.51
CA LEU A 641 13.02 15.29 14.25
C LEU A 641 13.07 16.76 13.86
N LEU A 642 12.01 17.52 14.13
CA LEU A 642 11.84 18.88 13.59
C LEU A 642 12.39 19.97 14.51
N ASP A 643 12.93 21.04 13.93
CA ASP A 643 13.22 22.29 14.64
C ASP A 643 11.98 23.21 14.70
N ASP A 644 12.08 24.32 15.44
CA ASP A 644 10.95 25.24 15.67
C ASP A 644 10.44 25.88 14.36
N ALA A 645 11.32 26.12 13.39
CA ALA A 645 10.92 26.69 12.10
C ALA A 645 10.15 25.67 11.27
N GLN A 646 10.63 24.41 11.24
CA GLN A 646 9.96 23.30 10.57
C GLN A 646 8.62 22.93 11.24
N ILE A 647 8.52 23.02 12.57
CA ILE A 647 7.26 22.83 13.30
C ILE A 647 6.27 23.92 12.90
N LYS A 648 6.71 25.18 12.85
CA LYS A 648 5.87 26.30 12.41
C LYS A 648 5.38 26.10 10.98
N GLU A 649 6.26 25.70 10.06
CA GLU A 649 5.90 25.39 8.68
C GLU A 649 4.89 24.24 8.59
N LEU A 650 5.12 23.14 9.31
CA LEU A 650 4.18 22.00 9.36
C LEU A 650 2.80 22.42 9.89
N ASN A 651 2.75 23.27 10.92
CA ASN A 651 1.49 23.81 11.44
C ASN A 651 0.77 24.67 10.39
N THR A 652 1.50 25.55 9.69
CA THR A 652 0.93 26.34 8.59
C THR A 652 0.39 25.45 7.47
N LEU A 653 1.12 24.41 7.07
CA LEU A 653 0.66 23.47 6.04
C LEU A 653 -0.61 22.69 6.48
N TRP A 654 -0.73 22.35 7.76
CA TRP A 654 -1.95 21.76 8.31
C TRP A 654 -3.13 22.72 8.30
N GLU A 655 -2.91 23.99 8.64
CA GLU A 655 -3.93 25.04 8.55
C GLU A 655 -4.38 25.25 7.10
N GLU A 656 -3.45 25.33 6.16
CA GLU A 656 -3.73 25.42 4.72
C GLU A 656 -4.52 24.20 4.23
N LEU A 657 -4.10 22.99 4.59
CA LEU A 657 -4.80 21.76 4.23
C LEU A 657 -6.21 21.75 4.82
N SER A 658 -6.38 22.14 6.09
CA SER A 658 -7.69 22.24 6.74
C SER A 658 -8.59 23.24 6.02
N TYR A 659 -8.02 24.39 5.61
CA TYR A 659 -8.75 25.44 4.90
C TYR A 659 -9.21 24.99 3.51
N VAL A 660 -8.30 24.42 2.71
CA VAL A 660 -8.57 23.98 1.34
C VAL A 660 -9.49 22.76 1.31
N SER A 661 -9.29 21.80 2.21
CA SER A 661 -10.09 20.57 2.25
C SER A 661 -11.51 20.79 2.78
N GLN A 662 -11.72 21.84 3.59
CA GLN A 662 -12.93 22.10 4.36
C GLN A 662 -13.33 20.90 5.24
N GLU A 663 -12.34 20.13 5.70
CA GLU A 663 -12.52 18.92 6.50
C GLU A 663 -13.44 19.11 7.71
N PRO A 664 -13.36 20.21 8.50
CA PRO A 664 -14.22 20.37 9.67
C PRO A 664 -15.72 20.38 9.33
N LEU A 665 -16.10 20.85 8.13
CA LEU A 665 -17.49 20.85 7.68
C LEU A 665 -17.91 19.46 7.20
N LYS A 666 -17.08 18.82 6.36
CA LYS A 666 -17.35 17.47 5.83
C LYS A 666 -17.46 16.43 6.93
N LEU A 667 -16.71 16.60 8.02
CA LEU A 667 -16.74 15.70 9.16
C LEU A 667 -18.11 15.70 9.87
N VAL A 668 -18.87 16.81 9.81
CA VAL A 668 -20.24 16.86 10.34
C VAL A 668 -21.15 15.91 9.56
N ASP A 669 -21.11 15.97 8.23
CA ASP A 669 -21.95 15.13 7.37
C ASP A 669 -21.56 13.65 7.47
N ALA A 670 -20.25 13.38 7.48
CA ALA A 670 -19.73 12.03 7.65
C ALA A 670 -20.11 11.44 9.02
N PHE A 671 -20.16 12.26 10.07
CA PHE A 671 -20.55 11.82 11.41
C PHE A 671 -22.03 11.44 11.48
N GLU A 672 -22.91 12.22 10.85
CA GLU A 672 -24.34 11.89 10.76
C GLU A 672 -24.59 10.59 9.97
N GLN A 673 -23.85 10.37 8.88
CA GLN A 673 -23.92 9.11 8.13
C GLN A 673 -23.46 7.92 8.99
N LEU A 674 -22.31 8.02 9.66
CA LEU A 674 -21.83 6.97 10.55
C LEU A 674 -22.85 6.66 11.65
N TRP A 675 -23.42 7.71 12.26
CA TRP A 675 -24.42 7.56 13.30
C TRP A 675 -25.65 6.80 12.81
N GLN A 676 -26.16 7.13 11.62
CA GLN A 676 -27.30 6.44 11.01
C GLN A 676 -27.00 4.98 10.68
N PHE A 677 -25.83 4.68 10.11
CA PHE A 677 -25.43 3.29 9.85
C PHE A 677 -25.30 2.47 11.13
N ALA A 678 -24.73 3.06 12.20
CA ALA A 678 -24.57 2.37 13.47
C ALA A 678 -25.91 1.87 14.05
N THR A 679 -27.04 2.55 13.80
CA THR A 679 -28.37 2.12 14.27
C THR A 679 -28.82 0.75 13.76
N GLN A 680 -28.23 0.26 12.66
CA GLN A 680 -28.61 -1.01 12.04
C GLN A 680 -27.91 -2.22 12.70
N ASP A 681 -26.68 -2.02 13.19
CA ASP A 681 -25.78 -3.11 13.62
C ASP A 681 -25.16 -2.91 15.03
N ALA A 682 -25.38 -1.78 15.71
CA ALA A 682 -24.78 -1.43 17.01
C ALA A 682 -25.57 -0.37 17.82
N ASP A 683 -25.11 -0.07 19.05
CA ASP A 683 -25.60 1.09 19.83
C ASP A 683 -24.94 2.40 19.32
N PRO A 684 -25.68 3.30 18.65
CA PRO A 684 -25.13 4.55 18.14
C PRO A 684 -24.66 5.50 19.26
N SER A 685 -25.16 5.35 20.50
CA SER A 685 -24.80 6.22 21.63
C SER A 685 -23.30 6.20 21.95
N ALA A 686 -22.58 5.16 21.53
CA ALA A 686 -21.12 5.06 21.63
C ALA A 686 -20.40 6.25 20.96
N PHE A 687 -20.97 6.83 19.89
CA PHE A 687 -20.34 7.93 19.15
C PHE A 687 -20.70 9.32 19.68
N GLU A 688 -21.60 9.43 20.66
CA GLU A 688 -22.12 10.73 21.13
C GLU A 688 -21.04 11.67 21.68
N PRO A 689 -19.97 11.19 22.37
CA PRO A 689 -18.87 12.05 22.81
C PRO A 689 -18.15 12.80 21.66
N MET A 690 -18.29 12.35 20.41
CA MET A 690 -17.64 12.99 19.25
C MET A 690 -18.46 14.16 18.69
N ARG A 691 -19.78 14.22 18.95
CA ARG A 691 -20.70 15.19 18.34
C ARG A 691 -20.31 16.63 18.64
N GLN A 692 -20.17 16.98 19.92
CA GLN A 692 -19.88 18.35 20.35
C GLN A 692 -18.48 18.84 19.90
N PRO A 693 -17.40 18.05 19.98
CA PRO A 693 -16.11 18.40 19.39
C PRO A 693 -16.17 18.66 17.87
N ILE A 694 -16.86 17.80 17.12
CA ILE A 694 -17.00 17.95 15.65
C ILE A 694 -17.77 19.23 15.33
N GLN A 695 -18.90 19.48 16.00
CA GLN A 695 -19.70 20.69 15.82
C GLN A 695 -18.93 21.96 16.20
N SER A 696 -18.14 21.92 17.27
CA SER A 696 -17.32 23.06 17.71
C SER A 696 -16.23 23.39 16.70
N ARG A 697 -15.55 22.36 16.14
CA ARG A 697 -14.57 22.54 15.05
C ARG A 697 -15.22 23.13 13.81
N ALA A 698 -16.38 22.63 13.41
CA ALA A 698 -17.14 23.18 12.28
C ALA A 698 -17.55 24.65 12.52
N ALA A 699 -18.00 25.00 13.72
CA ALA A 699 -18.35 26.37 14.08
C ALA A 699 -17.15 27.32 14.05
N ALA A 700 -16.01 26.89 14.61
CA ALA A 700 -14.76 27.65 14.54
C ALA A 700 -14.30 27.85 13.10
N PHE A 701 -14.41 26.80 12.26
CA PHE A 701 -14.07 26.88 10.85
C PHE A 701 -14.99 27.85 10.08
N ARG A 702 -16.31 27.81 10.32
CA ARG A 702 -17.26 28.79 9.73
C ARG A 702 -16.92 30.23 10.10
N LYS A 703 -16.50 30.47 11.35
CA LYS A 703 -16.03 31.79 11.79
C LYS A 703 -14.78 32.22 11.01
N SER A 704 -13.79 31.33 10.88
CA SER A 704 -12.58 31.58 10.09
C SER A 704 -12.87 31.88 8.61
N LEU A 705 -13.80 31.14 7.98
CA LEU A 705 -14.26 31.42 6.63
C LEU A 705 -14.82 32.84 6.51
N GLY A 706 -15.65 33.28 7.47
CA GLY A 706 -16.18 34.65 7.50
C GLY A 706 -15.11 35.72 7.66
N GLU A 707 -14.14 35.49 8.54
CA GLU A 707 -13.01 36.42 8.77
C GLU A 707 -12.09 36.53 7.55
N SER A 708 -11.96 35.45 6.76
CA SER A 708 -11.13 35.42 5.55
C SER A 708 -11.68 36.24 4.39
N GLU A 709 -12.99 36.51 4.36
CA GLU A 709 -13.64 37.08 3.17
C GLU A 709 -13.07 38.45 2.79
N ALA A 710 -12.83 39.31 3.79
CA ALA A 710 -12.25 40.63 3.59
C ALA A 710 -10.82 40.55 3.06
N TYR A 711 -10.04 39.57 3.51
CA TYR A 711 -8.69 39.34 3.01
C TYR A 711 -8.71 38.89 1.55
N HIS A 712 -9.62 38.01 1.15
CA HIS A 712 -9.72 37.58 -0.25
C HIS A 712 -10.08 38.75 -1.18
N LEU A 713 -10.98 39.64 -0.76
CA LEU A 713 -11.26 40.87 -1.52
C LEU A 713 -10.03 41.79 -1.60
N HIS A 714 -9.28 41.93 -0.51
CA HIS A 714 -8.00 42.65 -0.53
C HIS A 714 -7.00 42.00 -1.51
N TRP A 715 -6.92 40.67 -1.54
CA TRP A 715 -6.07 39.94 -2.49
C TRP A 715 -6.51 40.09 -3.94
N VAL A 716 -7.81 40.14 -4.22
CA VAL A 716 -8.34 40.49 -5.54
C VAL A 716 -7.89 41.89 -5.96
N ASN A 717 -7.94 42.88 -5.05
CA ASN A 717 -7.44 44.24 -5.34
C ASN A 717 -5.93 44.25 -5.59
N ARG A 718 -5.16 43.48 -4.82
CA ARG A 718 -3.71 43.33 -5.02
C ARG A 718 -3.40 42.65 -6.35
N LEU A 719 -4.14 41.61 -6.72
CA LEU A 719 -4.06 40.94 -8.02
C LEU A 719 -4.39 41.94 -9.14
N ALA A 720 -5.46 42.71 -9.01
CA ALA A 720 -5.84 43.73 -9.98
C ALA A 720 -4.75 44.80 -10.14
N THR A 721 -4.08 45.20 -9.07
CA THR A 721 -2.94 46.14 -9.12
C THR A 721 -1.79 45.59 -9.96
N GLN A 722 -1.53 44.29 -9.86
CA GLN A 722 -0.50 43.62 -10.66
C GLN A 722 -0.97 43.46 -12.12
N ALA A 723 -2.16 42.91 -12.31
CA ALA A 723 -2.76 42.66 -13.62
C ALA A 723 -2.92 43.93 -14.46
N PHE A 724 -3.31 45.04 -13.85
CA PHE A 724 -3.48 46.34 -14.52
C PHE A 724 -2.16 47.12 -14.60
N ARG A 725 -1.09 46.63 -13.96
CA ARG A 725 0.26 47.20 -13.95
C ARG A 725 0.32 48.63 -13.37
N ARG A 726 -0.67 48.98 -12.56
CA ARG A 726 -0.82 50.26 -11.85
C ARG A 726 -1.71 50.08 -10.62
N PRO A 727 -1.71 51.01 -9.67
CA PRO A 727 -2.69 51.04 -8.60
C PRO A 727 -4.11 50.99 -9.18
N VAL A 728 -4.95 50.18 -8.56
CA VAL A 728 -6.39 50.15 -8.84
C VAL A 728 -6.98 51.51 -8.42
N ARG A 729 -7.85 52.08 -9.26
CA ARG A 729 -8.53 53.34 -8.97
C ARG A 729 -9.61 53.10 -7.90
N SER A 730 -9.95 54.12 -7.12
CA SER A 730 -11.01 54.00 -6.10
C SER A 730 -12.35 53.56 -6.68
N SER A 731 -12.67 53.96 -7.91
CA SER A 731 -13.89 53.52 -8.61
C SER A 731 -13.85 52.04 -9.04
N GLU A 732 -12.68 51.52 -9.40
CA GLU A 732 -12.49 50.10 -9.74
C GLU A 732 -12.60 49.24 -8.47
N GLU A 733 -11.98 49.67 -7.37
CA GLU A 733 -12.12 49.00 -6.07
C GLU A 733 -13.58 49.00 -5.58
N ALA A 734 -14.27 50.14 -5.68
CA ALA A 734 -15.69 50.24 -5.35
C ALA A 734 -16.53 49.29 -6.21
N SER A 735 -16.26 49.23 -7.52
CA SER A 735 -16.95 48.33 -8.45
C SER A 735 -16.73 46.85 -8.10
N PHE A 736 -15.53 46.46 -7.67
CA PHE A 736 -15.27 45.08 -7.21
C PHE A 736 -16.07 44.74 -5.95
N LYS A 737 -16.11 45.64 -4.96
CA LYS A 737 -16.90 45.46 -3.73
C LYS A 737 -18.40 45.39 -4.01
N GLU A 738 -18.92 46.27 -4.87
CA GLU A 738 -20.33 46.28 -5.28
C GLU A 738 -20.70 45.00 -6.03
N THR A 739 -19.88 44.59 -7.00
CA THR A 739 -20.10 43.35 -7.78
C THR A 739 -20.12 42.13 -6.86
N TYR A 740 -19.17 42.06 -5.93
CA TYR A 740 -19.13 41.02 -4.91
C TYR A 740 -20.41 41.00 -4.06
N GLY A 741 -20.80 42.17 -3.51
CA GLY A 741 -22.01 42.29 -2.68
C GLY A 741 -23.27 41.87 -3.42
N LYS A 742 -23.41 42.25 -4.70
CA LYS A 742 -24.52 41.83 -5.56
C LYS A 742 -24.55 40.30 -5.73
N MET A 743 -23.42 39.68 -6.07
CA MET A 743 -23.34 38.22 -6.22
C MET A 743 -23.71 37.49 -4.92
N ARG A 744 -23.25 38.00 -3.76
CA ARG A 744 -23.59 37.42 -2.45
C ARG A 744 -25.09 37.56 -2.14
N ASN A 745 -25.70 38.69 -2.45
CA ASN A 745 -27.14 38.93 -2.26
C ASN A 745 -28.02 38.06 -3.18
N GLU A 746 -27.52 37.71 -4.38
CA GLU A 746 -28.18 36.80 -5.33
C GLU A 746 -27.99 35.31 -4.96
N GLY A 747 -27.38 35.01 -3.81
CA GLY A 747 -27.23 33.65 -3.28
C GLY A 747 -25.95 32.93 -3.69
N LEU A 748 -25.03 33.59 -4.40
CA LEU A 748 -23.73 33.00 -4.72
C LEU A 748 -22.85 32.91 -3.46
N ASN A 749 -22.18 31.78 -3.26
CA ASN A 749 -21.27 31.62 -2.13
C ASN A 749 -19.96 32.42 -2.33
N HIS A 750 -19.20 32.60 -1.24
CA HIS A 750 -17.97 33.40 -1.23
C HIS A 750 -16.95 32.97 -2.30
N ASP A 751 -16.63 31.67 -2.38
CA ASP A 751 -15.63 31.12 -3.31
C ASP A 751 -16.00 31.38 -4.78
N ALA A 752 -17.25 31.10 -5.14
CA ALA A 752 -17.76 31.37 -6.49
C ALA A 752 -17.69 32.87 -6.84
N ALA A 753 -18.06 33.74 -5.90
CA ALA A 753 -18.00 35.19 -6.09
C ALA A 753 -16.55 35.68 -6.29
N ILE A 754 -15.58 35.22 -5.49
CA ILE A 754 -14.16 35.57 -5.66
C ILE A 754 -13.62 35.09 -7.00
N ARG A 755 -13.94 33.86 -7.43
CA ARG A 755 -13.53 33.35 -8.75
C ARG A 755 -14.04 34.22 -9.91
N LEU A 756 -15.28 34.69 -9.81
CA LEU A 756 -15.86 35.61 -10.81
C LEU A 756 -15.20 36.98 -10.78
N LEU A 757 -14.81 37.50 -9.60
CA LEU A 757 -14.03 38.74 -9.53
C LEU A 757 -12.66 38.58 -10.18
N ILE A 758 -11.97 37.46 -9.94
CA ILE A 758 -10.69 37.16 -10.61
C ILE A 758 -10.90 37.12 -12.14
N ALA A 759 -11.95 36.44 -12.61
CA ALA A 759 -12.31 36.42 -14.03
C ALA A 759 -12.60 37.83 -14.59
N ARG A 760 -13.27 38.69 -13.80
CA ARG A 760 -13.51 40.10 -14.16
C ARG A 760 -12.21 40.90 -14.27
N VAL A 761 -11.23 40.65 -13.39
CA VAL A 761 -9.90 41.26 -13.50
C VAL A 761 -9.20 40.80 -14.78
N LEU A 762 -9.21 39.50 -15.08
CA LEU A 762 -8.53 38.91 -16.24
C LEU A 762 -9.22 39.18 -17.58
N THR A 763 -10.48 39.63 -17.58
CA THR A 763 -11.21 40.03 -18.79
C THR A 763 -11.34 41.55 -18.93
N SER A 764 -10.78 42.31 -17.97
CA SER A 764 -10.79 43.78 -18.01
C SER A 764 -9.94 44.32 -19.17
N PRO A 765 -10.37 45.39 -19.86
CA PRO A 765 -9.54 46.09 -20.84
C PRO A 765 -8.18 46.51 -20.27
N ALA A 766 -8.13 46.88 -18.98
CA ALA A 766 -6.89 47.25 -18.31
C ALA A 766 -5.88 46.11 -18.15
N PHE A 767 -6.33 44.85 -18.24
CA PHE A 767 -5.46 43.66 -18.29
C PHE A 767 -5.10 43.27 -19.72
N LEU A 768 -6.10 43.22 -20.62
CA LEU A 768 -5.93 42.77 -22.00
C LEU A 768 -5.07 43.72 -22.84
N TYR A 769 -5.15 45.02 -22.56
CA TYR A 769 -4.41 46.06 -23.29
C TYR A 769 -3.43 46.79 -22.37
N ARG A 770 -2.32 47.25 -22.95
CA ARG A 770 -1.41 48.23 -22.32
C ARG A 770 -1.91 49.62 -22.68
N SER A 771 -3.01 50.03 -22.06
CA SER A 771 -3.61 51.35 -22.29
C SER A 771 -2.74 52.43 -21.68
N GLU A 772 -2.58 53.51 -22.44
CA GLU A 772 -1.88 54.72 -22.03
C GLU A 772 -2.84 55.89 -22.18
N THR A 773 -2.63 56.95 -21.41
CA THR A 773 -3.54 58.09 -21.37
C THR A 773 -3.07 59.17 -22.35
N PRO A 774 -3.68 59.33 -23.53
CA PRO A 774 -3.32 60.40 -24.45
C PRO A 774 -3.67 61.78 -23.85
N GLY A 775 -2.84 62.78 -24.15
CA GLY A 775 -3.10 64.17 -23.76
C GLY A 775 -4.14 64.86 -24.64
N PRO A 776 -4.70 66.00 -24.20
CA PRO A 776 -5.61 66.79 -25.03
C PRO A 776 -4.86 67.38 -26.24
N GLY A 777 -5.57 67.53 -27.37
CA GLY A 777 -5.03 68.14 -28.59
C GLY A 777 -4.26 67.17 -29.49
N ALA A 778 -3.49 67.72 -30.44
CA ALA A 778 -2.69 66.97 -31.42
C ALA A 778 -1.22 66.74 -30.99
N GLN A 779 -0.74 67.46 -29.98
CA GLN A 779 0.67 67.42 -29.59
C GLN A 779 1.00 66.16 -28.76
N PRO A 780 2.19 65.57 -28.92
CA PRO A 780 2.66 64.51 -28.03
C PRO A 780 2.82 65.01 -26.59
N VAL A 781 2.46 64.16 -25.62
CA VAL A 781 2.61 64.44 -24.18
C VAL A 781 3.39 63.33 -23.48
N PRO A 782 4.09 63.60 -22.38
CA PRO A 782 4.78 62.57 -21.61
C PRO A 782 3.82 61.50 -21.05
N VAL A 783 4.21 60.23 -21.15
CA VAL A 783 3.52 59.15 -20.44
C VAL A 783 3.86 59.18 -18.94
N ASN A 784 2.96 58.67 -18.09
CA ASN A 784 3.17 58.66 -16.65
C ASN A 784 4.16 57.54 -16.22
N ASP A 785 4.66 57.56 -14.97
CA ASP A 785 5.69 56.59 -14.56
C ASP A 785 5.19 55.14 -14.56
N TRP A 786 3.90 54.88 -14.37
CA TRP A 786 3.34 53.52 -14.43
C TRP A 786 3.32 53.00 -15.86
N GLU A 787 2.97 53.87 -16.81
CA GLU A 787 3.05 53.59 -18.24
C GLU A 787 4.51 53.37 -18.68
N LEU A 788 5.46 54.18 -18.20
CA LEU A 788 6.90 53.97 -18.42
C LEU A 788 7.41 52.65 -17.86
N ALA A 789 7.04 52.31 -16.61
CA ALA A 789 7.36 51.01 -16.02
C ALA A 789 6.80 49.86 -16.86
N SER A 790 5.57 50.00 -17.34
CA SER A 790 4.92 49.03 -18.24
C SER A 790 5.70 48.90 -19.55
N ARG A 791 6.02 50.00 -20.23
CA ARG A 791 6.83 50.02 -21.47
C ARG A 791 8.18 49.32 -21.27
N LEU A 792 8.92 49.67 -20.20
CA LEU A 792 10.20 49.03 -19.85
C LEU A 792 10.05 47.52 -19.63
N SER A 793 9.10 47.12 -18.78
CA SER A 793 8.91 45.72 -18.39
C SER A 793 8.55 44.83 -19.58
N TYR A 794 7.72 45.32 -20.50
CA TYR A 794 7.37 44.55 -21.70
C TYR A 794 8.45 44.60 -22.77
N PHE A 795 9.20 45.69 -22.84
CA PHE A 795 10.35 45.77 -23.73
C PHE A 795 11.44 44.77 -23.30
N LEU A 796 11.86 44.75 -22.03
CA LEU A 796 13.01 43.92 -21.63
C LEU A 796 12.62 42.52 -21.15
N TRP A 797 11.44 42.37 -20.54
CA TRP A 797 11.02 41.11 -19.92
C TRP A 797 9.70 40.57 -20.45
N SER A 798 9.01 41.23 -21.38
CA SER A 798 7.73 40.76 -21.95
C SER A 798 6.74 40.29 -20.86
N SER A 799 6.73 41.00 -19.73
CA SER A 799 5.97 40.66 -18.53
C SER A 799 5.69 41.92 -17.71
N GLN A 800 4.88 41.79 -16.65
CA GLN A 800 4.54 42.91 -15.79
C GLN A 800 5.75 43.49 -15.04
N PRO A 801 5.70 44.79 -14.66
CA PRO A 801 6.72 45.41 -13.82
C PRO A 801 6.89 44.67 -12.48
N ASP A 802 8.14 44.45 -12.08
CA ASP A 802 8.43 43.89 -10.76
C ASP A 802 8.16 44.90 -9.64
N HIS A 803 8.27 44.45 -8.39
CA HIS A 803 7.98 45.29 -7.23
C HIS A 803 8.79 46.58 -7.23
N ARG A 804 10.11 46.47 -7.43
CA ARG A 804 11.03 47.61 -7.45
C ARG A 804 10.68 48.60 -8.55
N LEU A 805 10.38 48.13 -9.77
CA LEU A 805 10.01 49.01 -10.87
C LEU A 805 8.68 49.74 -10.60
N ARG A 806 7.71 49.05 -9.97
CA ARG A 806 6.45 49.66 -9.50
C ARG A 806 6.67 50.69 -8.39
N GLU A 807 7.57 50.45 -7.44
CA GLU A 807 7.92 51.42 -6.41
C GLU A 807 8.63 52.65 -7.00
N SER A 808 9.52 52.45 -7.97
CA SER A 808 10.16 53.55 -8.70
C SER A 808 9.14 54.35 -9.50
N ALA A 809 8.13 53.70 -10.08
CA ALA A 809 7.02 54.39 -10.73
C ALA A 809 6.18 55.20 -9.73
N MET A 810 5.80 54.58 -8.61
CA MET A 810 5.04 55.22 -7.54
C MET A 810 5.75 56.46 -6.98
N ALA A 811 7.08 56.40 -6.84
CA ALA A 811 7.89 57.49 -6.32
C ALA A 811 8.32 58.52 -7.37
N GLY A 812 7.87 58.40 -8.63
CA GLY A 812 8.25 59.32 -9.72
C GLY A 812 9.72 59.26 -10.12
N ARG A 813 10.44 58.19 -9.75
CA ARG A 813 11.90 58.08 -9.96
C ARG A 813 12.27 57.81 -11.40
N LEU A 814 11.39 57.26 -12.23
CA LEU A 814 11.71 56.89 -13.61
C LEU A 814 11.95 58.11 -14.50
N ARG A 815 11.31 59.25 -14.18
CA ARG A 815 11.53 60.54 -14.88
C ARG A 815 12.67 61.39 -14.32
N THR A 816 13.36 60.94 -13.28
CA THR A 816 14.54 61.66 -12.76
C THR A 816 15.75 61.44 -13.68
N ALA A 817 16.73 62.35 -13.62
CA ALA A 817 17.97 62.21 -14.38
C ALA A 817 18.65 60.85 -14.05
N GLY A 818 18.82 60.00 -15.06
CA GLY A 818 19.42 58.67 -14.92
C GLY A 818 18.52 57.57 -14.35
N GLY A 819 17.30 57.89 -13.90
CA GLY A 819 16.38 56.92 -13.29
C GLY A 819 16.01 55.75 -14.23
N MET A 820 15.67 56.07 -15.49
CA MET A 820 15.35 55.08 -16.52
C MET A 820 16.54 54.15 -16.81
N THR A 821 17.73 54.72 -17.03
CA THR A 821 18.96 53.98 -17.34
C THR A 821 19.39 53.06 -16.18
N ALA A 822 19.22 53.49 -14.93
CA ALA A 822 19.50 52.66 -13.77
C ALA A 822 18.61 51.40 -13.71
N GLU A 823 17.31 51.54 -14.02
CA GLU A 823 16.40 50.39 -14.07
C GLU A 823 16.67 49.50 -15.30
N VAL A 824 16.95 50.07 -16.48
CA VAL A 824 17.34 49.28 -17.68
C VAL A 824 18.56 48.42 -17.41
N ARG A 825 19.62 48.98 -16.83
CA ARG A 825 20.84 48.23 -16.50
C ARG A 825 20.55 47.06 -15.57
N ARG A 826 19.83 47.32 -14.47
CA ARG A 826 19.40 46.27 -13.53
C ARG A 826 18.59 45.19 -14.24
N MET A 827 17.66 45.59 -15.10
CA MET A 827 16.77 44.65 -15.80
C MET A 827 17.52 43.78 -16.82
N CYS A 828 18.61 44.29 -17.40
CA CYS A 828 19.49 43.51 -18.28
C CYS A 828 20.34 42.49 -17.51
N GLU A 829 20.70 42.77 -16.26
CA GLU A 829 21.43 41.84 -15.38
C GLU A 829 20.51 40.76 -14.77
N ASP A 830 19.19 40.93 -14.85
CA ASP A 830 18.20 39.98 -14.32
C ASP A 830 17.98 38.79 -15.28
N PRO A 831 17.89 37.54 -14.78
CA PRO A 831 17.65 36.35 -15.61
C PRO A 831 16.42 36.44 -16.53
N ARG A 832 15.43 37.28 -16.22
CA ARG A 832 14.25 37.51 -17.07
C ARG A 832 14.57 38.17 -18.41
N ILE A 833 15.76 38.76 -18.60
CA ILE A 833 16.21 39.30 -19.90
C ILE A 833 16.25 38.24 -21.00
N ARG A 834 16.31 36.96 -20.62
CA ARG A 834 16.08 35.81 -21.52
C ARG A 834 14.81 35.95 -22.35
N ARG A 835 13.77 36.61 -21.82
CA ARG A 835 12.53 36.87 -22.57
C ARG A 835 12.75 37.82 -23.73
N LEU A 836 13.59 38.86 -23.62
CA LEU A 836 13.98 39.65 -24.79
C LEU A 836 14.70 38.78 -25.85
N ALA A 837 15.58 37.87 -25.42
CA ALA A 837 16.25 36.97 -26.36
C ALA A 837 15.25 36.06 -27.11
N ARG A 838 14.24 35.54 -26.42
CA ARG A 838 13.20 34.70 -27.03
C ARG A 838 12.21 35.53 -27.87
N GLU A 839 11.61 36.54 -27.27
CA GLU A 839 10.46 37.27 -27.82
C GLU A 839 10.87 38.28 -28.90
N PHE A 840 12.04 38.92 -28.76
CA PHE A 840 12.55 39.84 -29.79
C PHE A 840 13.46 39.11 -30.78
N ALA A 841 14.52 38.45 -30.32
CA ALA A 841 15.53 37.93 -31.26
C ALA A 841 14.98 36.77 -32.11
N CYS A 842 14.28 35.80 -31.51
CA CYS A 842 13.67 34.74 -32.31
C CYS A 842 12.53 35.27 -33.21
N ALA A 843 11.75 36.26 -32.78
CA ALA A 843 10.73 36.85 -33.66
C ALA A 843 11.35 37.61 -34.84
N TRP A 844 12.36 38.44 -34.60
CA TRP A 844 13.08 39.15 -35.65
C TRP A 844 13.71 38.17 -36.65
N LEU A 845 14.35 37.11 -36.16
CA LEU A 845 15.05 36.13 -37.00
C LEU A 845 14.14 35.05 -37.60
N HIS A 846 12.82 35.09 -37.36
CA HIS A 846 11.81 34.12 -37.79
C HIS A 846 12.00 32.69 -37.23
N LEU A 847 12.40 32.61 -35.96
CA LEU A 847 12.71 31.38 -35.22
C LEU A 847 11.79 31.16 -33.99
N TYR A 848 10.75 31.96 -33.79
CA TYR A 848 9.94 31.94 -32.56
C TYR A 848 9.27 30.57 -32.28
N ASP A 849 8.87 29.88 -33.33
CA ASP A 849 8.19 28.58 -33.37
C ASP A 849 9.11 27.43 -33.83
N PHE A 850 10.44 27.66 -33.89
CA PHE A 850 11.36 26.70 -34.52
C PHE A 850 11.34 25.30 -33.88
N SER A 851 11.16 25.21 -32.56
CA SER A 851 11.06 23.93 -31.85
C SER A 851 9.93 23.03 -32.36
N GLU A 852 8.89 23.64 -32.96
CA GLU A 852 7.69 22.97 -33.48
C GLU A 852 7.80 22.58 -34.96
N LEU A 853 8.92 22.90 -35.63
CA LEU A 853 9.09 22.67 -37.08
C LEU A 853 9.12 21.17 -37.45
N ARG A 854 8.06 20.65 -38.08
CA ARG A 854 7.95 19.21 -38.45
C ARG A 854 8.23 18.89 -39.91
N GLU A 855 8.60 19.89 -40.71
CA GLU A 855 8.67 19.77 -42.17
C GLU A 855 9.90 19.01 -42.70
N LYS A 856 10.90 18.71 -41.86
CA LYS A 856 12.11 18.01 -42.32
C LYS A 856 11.88 16.52 -42.50
N SER A 857 12.42 15.97 -43.58
CA SER A 857 12.32 14.56 -43.92
C SER A 857 13.00 13.70 -42.86
N GLU A 858 12.22 12.93 -42.10
CA GLU A 858 12.75 11.99 -41.10
C GLU A 858 13.57 10.87 -41.75
N ARG A 859 13.32 10.57 -43.04
CA ARG A 859 14.13 9.62 -43.82
C ARG A 859 15.57 10.10 -43.99
N HIS A 860 15.77 11.39 -44.32
CA HIS A 860 17.10 11.95 -44.57
C HIS A 860 17.75 12.53 -43.31
N PHE A 861 16.93 12.99 -42.37
CA PHE A 861 17.34 13.75 -41.18
C PHE A 861 16.71 13.22 -39.89
N PRO A 862 16.92 11.93 -39.52
CA PRO A 862 16.24 11.30 -38.39
C PRO A 862 16.56 11.97 -37.03
N SER A 863 17.73 12.61 -36.90
CA SER A 863 18.12 13.31 -35.67
C SER A 863 17.42 14.65 -35.47
N PHE A 864 16.83 15.24 -36.51
CA PHE A 864 16.32 16.62 -36.45
C PHE A 864 15.27 16.80 -35.36
N ASN A 865 14.35 15.84 -35.24
CA ASN A 865 13.24 15.90 -34.28
C ASN A 865 13.72 16.09 -32.83
N ALA A 866 14.78 15.37 -32.43
CA ALA A 866 15.38 15.49 -31.10
C ALA A 866 16.19 16.79 -30.91
N LEU A 867 16.69 17.40 -31.99
CA LEU A 867 17.60 18.55 -31.93
C LEU A 867 16.91 19.91 -31.99
N ARG A 868 15.66 20.03 -32.47
CA ARG A 868 15.04 21.33 -32.74
C ARG A 868 15.00 22.27 -31.53
N SER A 869 14.64 21.73 -30.37
CA SER A 869 14.58 22.50 -29.12
C SER A 869 15.96 23.04 -28.76
N ASP A 870 17.01 22.21 -28.90
CA ASP A 870 18.39 22.61 -28.63
C ASP A 870 18.87 23.69 -29.63
N MET A 871 18.56 23.53 -30.91
CA MET A 871 18.89 24.54 -31.93
C MET A 871 18.26 25.90 -31.63
N GLN A 872 17.00 25.94 -31.17
CA GLN A 872 16.36 27.20 -30.77
C GLN A 872 16.97 27.76 -29.47
N GLU A 873 17.28 26.87 -28.53
CA GLU A 873 17.87 27.23 -27.24
C GLU A 873 19.27 27.83 -27.38
N GLU A 874 20.08 27.35 -28.34
CA GLU A 874 21.35 27.97 -28.72
C GLU A 874 21.16 29.45 -29.06
N THR A 875 20.20 29.77 -29.94
CA THR A 875 19.89 31.15 -30.32
C THR A 875 19.48 31.99 -29.10
N ILE A 876 18.60 31.47 -28.24
CA ILE A 876 18.13 32.21 -27.05
C ILE A 876 19.30 32.48 -26.10
N ARG A 877 20.17 31.50 -25.85
CA ARG A 877 21.33 31.66 -24.95
C ARG A 877 22.36 32.62 -25.53
N PHE A 878 22.62 32.54 -26.83
CA PHE A 878 23.52 33.45 -27.53
C PHE A 878 23.09 34.92 -27.36
N PHE A 879 21.81 35.22 -27.60
CA PHE A 879 21.31 36.59 -27.43
C PHE A 879 21.22 37.01 -25.97
N MET A 880 20.83 36.10 -25.06
CA MET A 880 20.82 36.38 -23.62
C MET A 880 22.21 36.80 -23.13
N ASP A 881 23.24 36.07 -23.54
CA ASP A 881 24.64 36.36 -23.21
C ASP A 881 25.11 37.69 -23.81
N LEU A 882 24.78 37.96 -25.08
CA LEU A 882 25.07 39.24 -25.73
C LEU A 882 24.42 40.41 -24.97
N PHE A 883 23.20 40.26 -24.49
CA PHE A 883 22.50 41.32 -23.73
C PHE A 883 23.09 41.53 -22.34
N VAL A 884 23.32 40.44 -21.58
CA VAL A 884 23.83 40.51 -20.20
C VAL A 884 25.25 41.07 -20.14
N ARG A 885 26.13 40.66 -21.07
CA ARG A 885 27.52 41.12 -21.11
C ARG A 885 27.71 42.48 -21.79
N ASP A 886 26.62 43.08 -22.25
CA ASP A 886 26.66 44.27 -23.11
C ASP A 886 27.60 44.08 -24.32
N GLY A 887 27.42 42.98 -25.05
CA GLY A 887 28.20 42.62 -26.22
C GLY A 887 28.02 43.59 -27.38
N SER A 888 28.95 43.55 -28.34
CA SER A 888 28.78 44.30 -29.58
C SER A 888 27.68 43.66 -30.41
N ILE A 889 26.73 44.43 -30.94
CA ILE A 889 25.67 43.87 -31.81
C ILE A 889 26.24 43.26 -33.10
N LEU A 890 27.49 43.57 -33.47
CA LEU A 890 28.17 42.95 -34.61
C LEU A 890 28.52 41.47 -34.36
N GLU A 891 28.61 41.04 -33.10
CA GLU A 891 28.81 39.64 -32.70
C GLU A 891 27.69 38.75 -33.26
N ILE A 892 26.49 39.29 -33.49
CA ILE A 892 25.39 38.59 -34.16
C ILE A 892 25.85 38.01 -35.51
N LEU A 893 26.71 38.71 -36.25
CA LEU A 893 27.27 38.23 -37.52
C LEU A 893 28.57 37.47 -37.34
N ASN A 894 29.47 37.99 -36.49
CA ASN A 894 30.87 37.60 -36.48
C ASN A 894 31.39 37.06 -35.14
N SER A 895 30.53 36.58 -34.24
CA SER A 895 31.00 35.92 -33.02
C SER A 895 31.89 34.69 -33.32
N ASP A 896 32.83 34.41 -32.43
CA ASP A 896 33.66 33.19 -32.42
C ASP A 896 33.23 32.20 -31.30
N HIS A 897 32.02 32.37 -30.78
CA HIS A 897 31.47 31.48 -29.75
C HIS A 897 30.00 31.16 -29.99
N THR A 898 29.55 30.09 -29.34
CA THR A 898 28.13 29.75 -29.22
C THR A 898 27.84 29.00 -27.92
N PHE A 899 26.60 28.56 -27.74
CA PHE A 899 26.17 27.76 -26.60
C PHE A 899 25.75 26.37 -27.07
N LEU A 900 26.31 25.33 -26.48
CA LEU A 900 26.08 23.95 -26.89
C LEU A 900 25.57 23.09 -25.74
N SER A 901 24.55 22.28 -26.04
CA SER A 901 24.25 21.04 -25.34
C SER A 901 25.16 19.92 -25.88
N PRO A 902 25.27 18.76 -25.19
CA PRO A 902 26.00 17.61 -25.71
C PRO A 902 25.49 17.13 -27.08
N GLU A 903 24.17 17.09 -27.26
CA GLU A 903 23.55 16.64 -28.52
C GLU A 903 23.81 17.61 -29.66
N LEU A 904 23.73 18.93 -29.40
CA LEU A 904 24.05 19.94 -30.40
C LEU A 904 25.54 19.99 -30.72
N ALA A 905 26.42 19.77 -29.74
CA ALA A 905 27.86 19.66 -29.95
C ALA A 905 28.21 18.48 -30.87
N LYS A 906 27.56 17.32 -30.66
CA LYS A 906 27.68 16.16 -31.55
C LYS A 906 27.18 16.48 -32.97
N HIS A 907 26.05 17.18 -33.10
CA HIS A 907 25.52 17.63 -34.39
C HIS A 907 26.49 18.58 -35.13
N TYR A 908 27.27 19.36 -34.39
CA TYR A 908 28.28 20.27 -34.95
C TYR A 908 29.69 19.69 -35.08
N ASN A 909 29.91 18.43 -34.67
CA ASN A 909 31.23 17.82 -34.59
C ASN A 909 32.22 18.63 -33.72
N VAL A 910 31.74 19.15 -32.59
CA VAL A 910 32.55 19.89 -31.61
C VAL A 910 32.88 18.98 -30.43
N PRO A 911 34.16 18.61 -30.22
CA PRO A 911 34.55 17.72 -29.12
C PRO A 911 34.54 18.43 -27.75
N GLY A 912 34.53 17.67 -26.66
CA GLY A 912 34.77 18.18 -25.29
C GLY A 912 33.55 18.76 -24.56
N VAL A 913 32.33 18.64 -25.11
CA VAL A 913 31.08 19.06 -24.45
C VAL A 913 30.35 17.83 -23.89
N GLU A 914 30.61 17.52 -22.62
CA GLU A 914 30.04 16.35 -21.91
C GLU A 914 29.11 16.76 -20.74
N GLY A 915 28.37 15.80 -20.17
CA GLY A 915 27.44 16.02 -19.05
C GLY A 915 26.04 16.44 -19.49
N SER A 916 25.19 16.94 -18.60
CA SER A 916 23.77 17.27 -18.89
C SER A 916 23.48 18.77 -19.06
N GLY A 917 24.51 19.64 -19.06
CA GLY A 917 24.36 21.09 -19.03
C GLY A 917 24.79 21.81 -20.30
N TRP A 918 24.21 23.00 -20.53
CA TRP A 918 24.62 23.93 -21.59
C TRP A 918 25.94 24.63 -21.25
N ARG A 919 26.81 24.80 -22.25
CA ARG A 919 28.11 25.47 -22.09
C ARG A 919 28.34 26.51 -23.16
N ARG A 920 28.96 27.63 -22.79
CA ARG A 920 29.53 28.57 -23.75
C ARG A 920 30.84 27.98 -24.29
N VAL A 921 30.99 27.91 -25.60
CA VAL A 921 32.14 27.31 -26.28
C VAL A 921 32.75 28.34 -27.22
N GLU A 922 34.05 28.57 -27.10
CA GLU A 922 34.87 29.50 -27.89
C GLU A 922 35.52 28.81 -29.09
N GLY A 923 36.10 29.59 -30.02
CA GLY A 923 36.82 29.08 -31.19
C GLY A 923 35.90 28.45 -32.26
N MET A 924 34.62 28.82 -32.26
CA MET A 924 33.58 28.21 -33.06
C MET A 924 33.73 28.45 -34.57
N ARG A 925 34.49 29.47 -34.98
CA ARG A 925 34.81 29.70 -36.40
C ARG A 925 35.59 28.55 -37.01
N ALA A 926 36.47 27.88 -36.24
CA ALA A 926 37.20 26.70 -36.71
C ALA A 926 36.27 25.52 -37.04
N HIS A 927 35.03 25.55 -36.56
CA HIS A 927 33.99 24.55 -36.83
C HIS A 927 32.90 25.09 -37.79
N SER A 928 33.17 26.17 -38.53
CA SER A 928 32.21 26.86 -39.41
C SER A 928 30.94 27.33 -38.66
N ARG A 929 31.09 27.68 -37.38
CA ARG A 929 30.03 28.22 -36.50
C ARG A 929 30.40 29.63 -36.03
N GLY A 930 29.58 30.16 -35.12
CA GLY A 930 29.74 31.51 -34.55
C GLY A 930 28.86 32.55 -35.23
N GLY A 931 28.17 33.36 -34.44
CA GLY A 931 27.11 34.24 -34.94
C GLY A 931 25.89 33.46 -35.48
N VAL A 932 24.85 34.17 -35.90
CA VAL A 932 23.56 33.57 -36.27
C VAL A 932 23.59 32.85 -37.61
N LEU A 933 24.51 33.21 -38.51
CA LEU A 933 24.61 32.61 -39.85
C LEU A 933 24.98 31.13 -39.77
N GLY A 934 25.85 30.75 -38.82
CA GLY A 934 26.32 29.38 -38.62
C GLY A 934 25.40 28.52 -37.75
N GLN A 935 24.34 29.08 -37.15
CA GLN A 935 23.41 28.34 -36.28
C GLN A 935 22.48 27.47 -37.12
N ALA A 936 22.27 26.23 -36.66
CA ALA A 936 21.44 25.28 -37.37
C ALA A 936 19.96 25.66 -37.36
N SER A 937 19.47 26.37 -36.34
CA SER A 937 18.09 26.88 -36.31
C SER A 937 17.79 27.72 -37.55
N PHE A 938 18.68 28.64 -37.87
CA PHE A 938 18.58 29.49 -39.05
C PHE A 938 18.70 28.69 -40.36
N LEU A 939 19.78 27.94 -40.51
CA LEU A 939 20.08 27.17 -41.73
C LEU A 939 18.99 26.16 -42.08
N SER A 940 18.33 25.60 -41.05
CA SER A 940 17.23 24.65 -41.19
C SER A 940 15.92 25.34 -41.54
N ARG A 941 15.60 26.48 -40.90
CA ARG A 941 14.35 27.21 -41.18
C ARG A 941 14.28 27.67 -42.64
N GLN A 942 15.43 28.01 -43.23
CA GLN A 942 15.54 28.45 -44.63
C GLN A 942 15.95 27.32 -45.59
N ALA A 943 15.39 26.12 -45.42
CA ALA A 943 15.64 24.98 -46.28
C ALA A 943 14.37 24.14 -46.47
N GLY A 944 14.30 23.33 -47.53
CA GLY A 944 13.18 22.42 -47.77
C GLY A 944 13.18 21.20 -46.86
N ALA A 945 12.22 20.29 -47.07
CA ALA A 945 12.11 19.04 -46.30
C ALA A 945 13.32 18.11 -46.52
N SER A 946 13.74 17.97 -47.77
CA SER A 946 14.77 17.03 -48.24
C SER A 946 15.86 17.71 -49.08
N ARG A 947 16.06 19.03 -48.93
CA ARG A 947 17.06 19.79 -49.70
C ARG A 947 17.43 21.12 -49.08
N THR A 948 18.59 21.66 -49.47
CA THR A 948 18.91 23.08 -49.21
C THR A 948 18.11 24.02 -50.10
N SER A 949 18.20 25.32 -49.80
CA SER A 949 17.58 26.37 -50.60
C SER A 949 18.44 27.64 -50.55
N PRO A 950 19.37 27.83 -51.52
CA PRO A 950 20.15 29.07 -51.64
C PRO A 950 19.25 30.31 -51.68
N ILE A 951 18.11 30.20 -52.37
CA ILE A 951 17.14 31.29 -52.54
C ILE A 951 16.57 31.72 -51.17
N LEU A 952 16.10 30.78 -50.35
CA LEU A 952 15.51 31.11 -49.04
C LEU A 952 16.56 31.65 -48.06
N ARG A 953 17.76 31.06 -48.04
CA ARG A 953 18.87 31.52 -47.19
C ARG A 953 19.31 32.93 -47.58
N GLY A 954 19.50 33.18 -48.87
CA GLY A 954 19.89 34.49 -49.38
C GLY A 954 18.82 35.55 -49.17
N ASN A 955 17.54 35.18 -49.35
CA ASN A 955 16.41 36.08 -49.14
C ASN A 955 16.34 36.52 -47.68
N TRP A 956 16.55 35.60 -46.73
CA TRP A 956 16.60 35.94 -45.33
C TRP A 956 17.75 36.89 -45.00
N VAL A 957 18.95 36.70 -45.57
CA VAL A 957 20.07 37.64 -45.35
C VAL A 957 19.69 39.04 -45.88
N ALA A 958 19.13 39.13 -47.08
CA ALA A 958 18.74 40.40 -47.69
C ALA A 958 17.61 41.12 -46.91
N GLU A 959 16.50 40.45 -46.61
CA GLU A 959 15.33 41.11 -46.01
C GLU A 959 15.39 41.18 -44.48
N VAL A 960 15.84 40.10 -43.82
CA VAL A 960 15.79 39.99 -42.36
C VAL A 960 16.99 40.69 -41.72
N LEU A 961 18.21 40.43 -42.21
CA LEU A 961 19.44 41.03 -41.66
C LEU A 961 19.75 42.41 -42.23
N LEU A 962 19.60 42.62 -43.54
CA LEU A 962 19.95 43.89 -44.19
C LEU A 962 18.77 44.85 -44.36
N GLY A 963 17.53 44.38 -44.15
CA GLY A 963 16.33 45.22 -44.25
C GLY A 963 16.00 45.67 -45.68
N GLU A 964 16.53 44.96 -46.69
CA GLU A 964 16.20 45.22 -48.07
C GLU A 964 14.74 44.85 -48.36
N LYS A 965 14.12 45.53 -49.33
CA LYS A 965 12.80 45.17 -49.84
C LYS A 965 12.98 44.53 -51.21
N LEU A 966 12.65 43.27 -51.32
CA LEU A 966 12.65 42.55 -52.61
C LEU A 966 11.23 42.61 -53.21
N PRO A 967 11.10 42.67 -54.55
CA PRO A 967 9.79 42.58 -55.17
C PRO A 967 9.23 41.17 -54.99
N ARG A 968 7.90 41.03 -55.07
CA ARG A 968 7.26 39.72 -54.98
C ARG A 968 7.70 38.84 -56.17
N PRO A 969 7.89 37.52 -55.96
CA PRO A 969 8.19 36.61 -57.06
C PRO A 969 7.04 36.61 -58.10
N PRO A 970 7.33 36.35 -59.39
CA PRO A 970 6.31 36.14 -60.42
C PRO A 970 5.32 35.01 -60.05
N LYS A 971 4.13 34.98 -60.69
CA LYS A 971 3.11 33.95 -60.38
C LYS A 971 3.48 32.54 -60.86
N ASP A 972 4.22 32.42 -61.97
CA ASP A 972 4.53 31.14 -62.64
C ASP A 972 6.01 30.74 -62.46
N VAL A 973 6.50 30.74 -61.22
CA VAL A 973 7.89 30.39 -60.90
C VAL A 973 8.05 28.86 -60.97
N PRO A 974 8.99 28.33 -61.79
CA PRO A 974 9.25 26.89 -61.85
C PRO A 974 9.64 26.32 -60.49
N VAL A 975 9.00 25.21 -60.10
CA VAL A 975 9.23 24.54 -58.82
C VAL A 975 10.59 23.83 -58.86
N LEU A 976 11.43 24.07 -57.84
CA LEU A 976 12.66 23.30 -57.63
C LEU A 976 12.31 21.89 -57.12
N PRO A 977 13.12 20.87 -57.46
CA PRO A 977 12.87 19.48 -57.03
C PRO A 977 12.71 19.38 -55.51
N GLU A 978 11.96 18.39 -55.03
CA GLU A 978 11.67 18.26 -53.59
C GLU A 978 12.82 17.61 -52.81
N ASP A 979 13.62 16.79 -53.48
CA ASP A 979 14.71 16.00 -52.92
C ASP A 979 15.99 16.20 -53.74
N GLU A 980 17.06 16.71 -53.13
CA GLU A 980 18.31 16.95 -53.87
C GLU A 980 19.08 15.66 -54.20
N SER A 981 18.77 14.53 -53.53
CA SER A 981 19.46 13.25 -53.72
C SER A 981 19.12 12.56 -55.04
N THR A 982 17.99 12.92 -55.66
CA THR A 982 17.54 12.34 -56.93
C THR A 982 18.00 13.12 -58.16
N GLU A 983 18.68 14.25 -57.95
CA GLU A 983 19.01 15.19 -59.03
C GLU A 983 20.38 14.90 -59.64
N THR A 984 20.61 15.40 -60.87
CA THR A 984 21.93 15.37 -61.51
C THR A 984 22.75 16.64 -61.26
N LEU A 985 22.08 17.76 -61.02
CA LEU A 985 22.69 19.07 -60.74
C LEU A 985 22.54 19.43 -59.24
N SER A 986 23.58 20.04 -58.67
CA SER A 986 23.53 20.55 -57.29
C SER A 986 22.45 21.63 -57.12
N MET A 987 21.99 21.86 -55.89
CA MET A 987 21.00 22.91 -55.61
C MET A 987 21.47 24.30 -56.05
N ARG A 988 22.78 24.57 -55.98
CA ARG A 988 23.39 25.76 -56.60
C ARG A 988 23.19 25.80 -58.10
N GLN A 989 23.61 24.77 -58.84
CA GLN A 989 23.50 24.72 -60.30
C GLN A 989 22.04 24.78 -60.79
N LEU A 990 21.12 24.16 -60.03
CA LEU A 990 19.68 24.28 -60.27
C LEU A 990 19.18 25.72 -60.08
N THR A 991 19.67 26.40 -59.04
CA THR A 991 19.38 27.82 -58.80
C THR A 991 20.00 28.72 -59.88
N GLU A 992 21.22 28.45 -60.34
CA GLU A 992 21.85 29.17 -61.44
C GLU A 992 21.05 29.02 -62.73
N LYS A 993 20.65 27.77 -63.06
CA LYS A 993 19.75 27.49 -64.18
C LYS A 993 18.42 28.24 -64.04
N HIS A 994 17.83 28.26 -62.85
CA HIS A 994 16.62 29.03 -62.57
C HIS A 994 16.81 30.55 -62.77
N SER A 995 17.89 31.10 -62.23
CA SER A 995 18.22 32.52 -62.25
C SER A 995 18.65 33.03 -63.64
N SER A 996 18.91 32.12 -64.60
CA SER A 996 19.21 32.45 -65.99
C SER A 996 18.01 33.02 -66.75
N ASP A 997 16.79 32.79 -66.27
CA ASP A 997 15.58 33.44 -66.79
C ASP A 997 15.64 34.95 -66.52
N PRO A 998 15.52 35.81 -67.55
CA PRO A 998 15.55 37.27 -67.38
C PRO A 998 14.57 37.80 -66.33
N ARG A 999 13.41 37.15 -66.17
CA ARG A 999 12.38 37.52 -65.17
C ARG A 999 12.82 37.28 -63.73
N CYS A 1000 13.74 36.34 -63.51
CA CYS A 1000 14.23 35.96 -62.18
C CYS A 1000 15.57 36.63 -61.87
N SER A 1001 16.44 36.79 -62.87
CA SER A 1001 17.83 37.26 -62.70
C SER A 1001 17.98 38.57 -61.92
N GLY A 1002 17.05 39.53 -62.08
CA GLY A 1002 17.14 40.85 -61.44
C GLY A 1002 17.15 40.80 -59.92
N CYS A 1003 16.31 39.95 -59.32
CA CYS A 1003 16.26 39.79 -57.87
C CYS A 1003 17.32 38.81 -57.39
N HIS A 1004 17.52 37.73 -58.15
CA HIS A 1004 18.46 36.66 -57.81
C HIS A 1004 19.91 37.15 -57.68
N ARG A 1005 20.33 38.16 -58.46
CA ARG A 1005 21.65 38.83 -58.27
C ARG A 1005 21.86 39.44 -56.88
N ARG A 1006 20.78 39.74 -56.14
CA ARG A 1006 20.79 40.30 -54.78
C ARG A 1006 20.63 39.23 -53.69
N ILE A 1007 20.28 38.00 -54.07
CA ILE A 1007 19.84 36.92 -53.17
C ILE A 1007 20.85 35.78 -53.23
N ASP A 1008 21.04 35.23 -54.42
CA ASP A 1008 21.74 33.97 -54.65
C ASP A 1008 23.18 33.97 -54.14
N PRO A 1009 23.99 35.05 -54.31
CA PRO A 1009 25.35 35.06 -53.80
C PRO A 1009 25.43 34.79 -52.28
N TYR A 1010 24.49 35.31 -51.49
CA TYR A 1010 24.43 35.05 -50.05
C TYR A 1010 24.04 33.60 -49.76
N GLY A 1011 23.12 33.03 -50.55
CA GLY A 1011 22.72 31.64 -50.43
C GLY A 1011 23.82 30.65 -50.81
N PHE A 1012 24.53 30.90 -51.90
CA PHE A 1012 25.63 30.05 -52.38
C PHE A 1012 26.78 29.98 -51.39
N ALA A 1013 27.10 31.09 -50.72
CA ALA A 1013 28.08 31.12 -49.65
C ALA A 1013 27.73 30.20 -48.46
N LEU A 1014 26.45 29.79 -48.33
CA LEU A 1014 25.94 28.95 -47.25
C LEU A 1014 25.67 27.49 -47.69
N GLU A 1015 26.01 27.11 -48.92
CA GLU A 1015 25.71 25.76 -49.44
C GLU A 1015 26.56 24.64 -48.83
N GLU A 1016 27.63 24.99 -48.11
CA GLU A 1016 28.43 24.06 -47.28
C GLU A 1016 27.65 23.49 -46.08
N PHE A 1017 26.40 23.90 -45.86
CA PHE A 1017 25.52 23.34 -44.84
C PHE A 1017 24.31 22.62 -45.43
N ASP A 1018 23.98 21.44 -44.92
CA ASP A 1018 22.80 20.67 -45.32
C ASP A 1018 21.47 21.29 -44.83
N ALA A 1019 20.35 20.63 -45.13
CA ALA A 1019 19.01 21.13 -44.80
C ALA A 1019 18.69 21.19 -43.30
N ILE A 1020 19.54 20.61 -42.43
CA ILE A 1020 19.46 20.70 -40.97
C ILE A 1020 20.70 21.40 -40.35
N GLY A 1021 21.47 22.10 -41.17
CA GLY A 1021 22.61 22.92 -40.75
C GLY A 1021 23.91 22.16 -40.46
N ARG A 1022 24.05 20.86 -40.81
CA ARG A 1022 25.33 20.14 -40.69
C ARG A 1022 26.29 20.58 -41.79
N HIS A 1023 27.56 20.76 -41.44
CA HIS A 1023 28.60 21.03 -42.42
C HIS A 1023 28.82 19.82 -43.33
N ARG A 1024 29.07 20.07 -44.62
CA ARG A 1024 29.23 19.04 -45.65
C ARG A 1024 30.19 19.48 -46.76
N ALA A 1025 30.98 18.54 -47.29
CA ALA A 1025 31.86 18.76 -48.45
C ALA A 1025 31.21 18.33 -49.79
N GLN A 1026 30.22 17.45 -49.72
CA GLN A 1026 29.42 16.98 -50.85
C GLN A 1026 27.94 17.05 -50.48
N ASP A 1027 27.07 17.30 -51.47
CA ASP A 1027 25.62 17.26 -51.26
C ASP A 1027 25.08 15.81 -51.18
N MET A 1028 23.78 15.63 -50.95
CA MET A 1028 23.22 14.27 -50.81
C MET A 1028 23.28 13.43 -52.09
N GLY A 1029 23.56 14.03 -53.25
CA GLY A 1029 23.81 13.34 -54.51
C GLY A 1029 25.29 13.01 -54.77
N GLY A 1030 26.18 13.29 -53.81
CA GLY A 1030 27.63 13.05 -53.92
C GLY A 1030 28.39 14.09 -54.76
N ARG A 1031 27.76 15.23 -55.09
CA ARG A 1031 28.39 16.29 -55.89
C ARG A 1031 29.19 17.22 -55.00
N ARG A 1032 30.33 17.71 -55.48
CA ARG A 1032 31.13 18.72 -54.76
C ARG A 1032 30.37 20.02 -54.63
N ILE A 1033 30.47 20.64 -53.47
CA ILE A 1033 29.84 21.92 -53.17
C ILE A 1033 30.79 23.06 -53.58
N ASP A 1034 30.28 24.01 -54.35
CA ASP A 1034 30.96 25.26 -54.67
C ASP A 1034 30.29 26.39 -53.89
N VAL A 1035 31.06 27.11 -53.07
CA VAL A 1035 30.60 28.22 -52.22
C VAL A 1035 31.13 29.59 -52.66
N LYS A 1036 31.79 29.67 -53.83
CA LYS A 1036 32.28 30.95 -54.38
C LYS A 1036 31.16 31.71 -55.07
N ALA A 1037 31.00 32.99 -54.72
CA ALA A 1037 30.02 33.86 -55.34
C ALA A 1037 30.53 35.30 -55.46
N THR A 1038 29.93 36.07 -56.36
CA THR A 1038 30.17 37.52 -56.48
C THR A 1038 28.87 38.24 -56.17
N VAL A 1039 28.90 39.14 -55.19
CA VAL A 1039 27.72 39.92 -54.81
C VAL A 1039 27.51 41.09 -55.77
N LEU A 1040 26.35 41.76 -55.68
CA LEU A 1040 25.93 42.78 -56.65
C LEU A 1040 26.93 43.95 -56.82
N ASP A 1041 27.68 44.32 -55.78
CA ASP A 1041 28.68 45.39 -55.85
C ASP A 1041 30.03 44.95 -56.44
N GLY A 1042 30.14 43.69 -56.89
CA GLY A 1042 31.34 43.11 -57.47
C GLY A 1042 32.29 42.46 -56.47
N THR A 1043 32.01 42.53 -55.16
CA THR A 1043 32.87 41.89 -54.14
C THR A 1043 32.80 40.36 -54.25
N PRO A 1044 33.94 39.66 -54.40
CA PRO A 1044 33.97 38.21 -54.31
C PRO A 1044 33.83 37.75 -52.86
N ILE A 1045 33.01 36.73 -52.63
CA ILE A 1045 32.86 36.05 -51.33
C ILE A 1045 33.01 34.54 -51.52
N GLU A 1046 33.59 33.88 -50.52
CA GLU A 1046 33.78 32.43 -50.50
C GLU A 1046 33.33 31.88 -49.15
N GLY A 1047 32.31 31.03 -49.17
CA GLY A 1047 31.81 30.34 -47.97
C GLY A 1047 31.24 31.27 -46.89
N MET A 1048 30.98 30.68 -45.73
CA MET A 1048 30.48 31.39 -44.55
C MET A 1048 31.38 32.55 -44.12
N ASP A 1049 32.71 32.35 -44.12
CA ASP A 1049 33.66 33.35 -43.64
C ASP A 1049 33.75 34.57 -44.55
N GLY A 1050 33.71 34.37 -45.87
CA GLY A 1050 33.62 35.46 -46.83
C GLY A 1050 32.33 36.26 -46.65
N LEU A 1051 31.18 35.57 -46.51
CA LEU A 1051 29.89 36.21 -46.28
C LEU A 1051 29.87 37.01 -44.97
N ARG A 1052 30.34 36.42 -43.87
CA ARG A 1052 30.47 37.08 -42.56
C ARG A 1052 31.31 38.35 -42.64
N THR A 1053 32.46 38.28 -43.31
CA THR A 1053 33.37 39.42 -43.48
C THR A 1053 32.69 40.53 -44.28
N TYR A 1054 32.07 40.18 -45.40
CA TYR A 1054 31.32 41.14 -46.23
C TYR A 1054 30.18 41.80 -45.46
N LEU A 1055 29.40 41.05 -44.67
CA LEU A 1055 28.30 41.60 -43.89
C LEU A 1055 28.76 42.48 -42.73
N SER A 1056 29.83 42.08 -42.03
CA SER A 1056 30.34 42.79 -40.85
C SER A 1056 31.24 43.99 -41.18
N VAL A 1057 31.80 44.05 -42.39
CA VAL A 1057 32.68 45.14 -42.85
C VAL A 1057 31.97 46.01 -43.89
N THR A 1058 31.64 45.45 -45.05
CA THR A 1058 31.10 46.21 -46.19
C THR A 1058 29.63 46.61 -45.99
N ARG A 1059 28.78 45.68 -45.50
CA ARG A 1059 27.34 45.92 -45.30
C ARG A 1059 26.98 46.23 -43.84
N ARG A 1060 27.97 46.54 -43.00
CA ARG A 1060 27.81 46.79 -41.55
C ARG A 1060 26.71 47.79 -41.24
N ASP A 1061 26.72 48.94 -41.92
CA ASP A 1061 25.80 50.03 -41.61
C ASP A 1061 24.35 49.67 -41.97
N ALA A 1062 24.13 48.86 -43.01
CA ALA A 1062 22.81 48.33 -43.35
C ALA A 1062 22.29 47.35 -42.29
N PHE A 1063 23.15 46.45 -41.81
CA PHE A 1063 22.82 45.54 -40.71
C PHE A 1063 22.48 46.30 -39.41
N VAL A 1064 23.34 47.25 -39.01
CA VAL A 1064 23.12 48.07 -37.79
C VAL A 1064 21.80 48.85 -37.91
N LYS A 1065 21.52 49.45 -39.07
CA LYS A 1065 20.26 50.14 -39.33
C LYS A 1065 19.04 49.22 -39.16
N GLN A 1066 19.10 48.02 -39.72
CA GLN A 1066 18.01 47.06 -39.62
C GLN A 1066 17.83 46.54 -38.18
N PHE A 1067 18.92 46.24 -37.46
CA PHE A 1067 18.86 45.89 -36.04
C PHE A 1067 18.16 46.98 -35.23
N CYS A 1068 18.60 48.24 -35.37
CA CYS A 1068 18.01 49.37 -34.66
C CYS A 1068 16.52 49.55 -35.00
N ARG A 1069 16.16 49.39 -36.27
CA ARG A 1069 14.76 49.47 -36.74
C ARG A 1069 13.88 48.39 -36.10
N LYS A 1070 14.37 47.16 -36.02
CA LYS A 1070 13.62 46.03 -35.45
C LYS A 1070 13.51 46.15 -33.94
N LEU A 1071 14.60 46.53 -33.26
CA LEU A 1071 14.61 46.73 -31.82
C LEU A 1071 13.68 47.89 -31.41
N LEU A 1072 13.73 49.02 -32.14
CA LEU A 1072 12.85 50.15 -31.89
C LEU A 1072 11.37 49.78 -32.09
N GLY A 1073 11.03 49.08 -33.17
CA GLY A 1073 9.65 48.64 -33.40
C GLY A 1073 9.15 47.71 -32.29
N TYR A 1074 10.01 46.80 -31.82
CA TYR A 1074 9.70 45.91 -30.69
C TYR A 1074 9.50 46.69 -29.39
N ALA A 1075 10.40 47.63 -29.08
CA ALA A 1075 10.33 48.48 -27.88
C ALA A 1075 9.06 49.33 -27.81
N LEU A 1076 8.62 49.86 -28.96
CA LEU A 1076 7.42 50.69 -29.07
C LEU A 1076 6.14 49.85 -29.23
N GLY A 1077 6.24 48.54 -29.48
CA GLY A 1077 5.08 47.68 -29.76
C GLY A 1077 4.32 48.05 -31.04
N ARG A 1078 4.97 48.72 -32.01
CA ARG A 1078 4.39 49.15 -33.28
C ARG A 1078 5.42 49.15 -34.41
N GLY A 1079 4.95 49.22 -35.65
CA GLY A 1079 5.83 49.47 -36.80
C GLY A 1079 6.54 50.83 -36.70
N VAL A 1080 7.80 50.88 -37.15
CA VAL A 1080 8.57 52.12 -37.28
C VAL A 1080 7.97 52.97 -38.42
N VAL A 1081 7.76 54.25 -38.16
CA VAL A 1081 7.21 55.24 -39.11
C VAL A 1081 8.27 56.27 -39.51
N VAL A 1082 7.93 57.15 -40.47
CA VAL A 1082 8.87 58.16 -41.00
C VAL A 1082 9.41 59.09 -39.90
N SER A 1083 8.58 59.48 -38.93
CA SER A 1083 8.98 60.34 -37.81
C SER A 1083 9.99 59.71 -36.86
N ASP A 1084 10.25 58.40 -36.96
CA ASP A 1084 11.24 57.70 -36.13
C ASP A 1084 12.64 57.73 -36.77
N GLN A 1085 12.78 58.18 -38.03
CA GLN A 1085 14.04 58.17 -38.77
C GLN A 1085 15.16 59.02 -38.13
N PRO A 1086 14.89 60.21 -37.54
CA PRO A 1086 15.91 60.96 -36.80
C PRO A 1086 16.48 60.16 -35.62
N LEU A 1087 15.62 59.51 -34.82
CA LEU A 1087 16.04 58.68 -33.69
C LEU A 1087 16.90 57.50 -34.16
N LEU A 1088 16.52 56.81 -35.25
CA LEU A 1088 17.34 55.72 -35.79
C LEU A 1088 18.73 56.18 -36.22
N THR A 1089 18.83 57.39 -36.76
CA THR A 1089 20.11 57.99 -37.17
C THR A 1089 20.96 58.34 -35.95
N GLU A 1090 20.34 58.85 -34.89
CA GLU A 1090 20.98 59.12 -33.60
C GLU A 1090 21.52 57.82 -32.97
N ILE A 1091 20.69 56.77 -32.88
CA ILE A 1091 21.09 55.46 -32.34
C ILE A 1091 22.31 54.92 -33.09
N GLN A 1092 22.29 54.95 -34.43
CA GLN A 1092 23.40 54.48 -35.26
C GLN A 1092 24.69 55.26 -35.02
N THR A 1093 24.57 56.58 -34.87
CA THR A 1093 25.72 57.45 -34.60
C THR A 1093 26.34 57.13 -33.24
N LYS A 1094 25.51 56.99 -32.19
CA LYS A 1094 25.97 56.62 -30.84
C LYS A 1094 26.58 55.23 -30.79
N LEU A 1095 26.00 54.26 -31.49
CA LEU A 1095 26.56 52.91 -31.60
C LEU A 1095 27.95 52.93 -32.23
N LYS A 1096 28.13 53.69 -33.32
CA LYS A 1096 29.41 53.79 -34.04
C LYS A 1096 30.53 54.37 -33.16
N SER A 1097 30.24 55.35 -32.30
CA SER A 1097 31.23 55.93 -31.37
C SER A 1097 31.47 55.08 -30.12
N SER A 1098 30.65 54.06 -29.87
CA SER A 1098 30.66 53.29 -28.61
C SER A 1098 30.92 51.80 -28.83
N GLY A 1099 31.62 51.42 -29.90
CA GLY A 1099 31.95 50.02 -30.19
C GLY A 1099 30.74 49.12 -30.48
N PHE A 1100 29.60 49.71 -30.87
CA PHE A 1100 28.34 49.03 -31.17
C PHE A 1100 27.76 48.23 -29.99
N ARG A 1101 27.98 48.70 -28.76
CA ARG A 1101 27.46 48.09 -27.53
C ARG A 1101 25.93 48.10 -27.50
N PHE A 1102 25.33 46.99 -27.08
CA PHE A 1102 23.88 46.83 -27.04
C PHE A 1102 23.17 47.84 -26.12
N SER A 1103 23.74 48.11 -24.95
CA SER A 1103 23.23 49.06 -23.95
C SER A 1103 22.99 50.46 -24.52
N VAL A 1104 23.85 50.90 -25.45
CA VAL A 1104 23.75 52.22 -26.10
C VAL A 1104 22.49 52.34 -26.94
N ALA A 1105 22.08 51.26 -27.61
CA ALA A 1105 20.82 51.24 -28.34
C ALA A 1105 19.63 51.27 -27.38
N LEU A 1106 19.69 50.51 -26.27
CA LEU A 1106 18.64 50.52 -25.25
C LEU A 1106 18.46 51.91 -24.64
N ASP A 1107 19.55 52.53 -24.16
CA ASP A 1107 19.53 53.84 -23.53
C ASP A 1107 18.99 54.92 -24.47
N ALA A 1108 19.43 54.93 -25.72
CA ALA A 1108 18.93 55.87 -26.72
C ALA A 1108 17.42 55.67 -27.00
N ILE A 1109 16.92 54.43 -27.00
CA ILE A 1109 15.50 54.15 -27.17
C ILE A 1109 14.70 54.63 -25.95
N VAL A 1110 15.07 54.23 -24.73
CA VAL A 1110 14.26 54.50 -23.53
C VAL A 1110 14.27 55.98 -23.13
N GLN A 1111 15.26 56.74 -23.56
CA GLN A 1111 15.35 58.20 -23.37
C GLN A 1111 14.71 58.98 -24.52
N SER A 1112 14.28 58.32 -25.60
CA SER A 1112 13.70 58.99 -26.77
C SER A 1112 12.28 59.48 -26.49
N ARG A 1113 11.89 60.58 -27.18
CA ARG A 1113 10.51 61.08 -27.16
C ARG A 1113 9.51 60.01 -27.57
N GLN A 1114 9.86 59.15 -28.53
CA GLN A 1114 9.02 58.04 -28.99
C GLN A 1114 8.67 57.07 -27.86
N PHE A 1115 9.59 56.86 -26.90
CA PHE A 1115 9.40 55.96 -25.77
C PHE A 1115 8.90 56.66 -24.50
N THR A 1116 9.12 57.97 -24.35
CA THR A 1116 8.68 58.73 -23.16
C THR A 1116 7.39 59.52 -23.37
N GLU A 1117 6.90 59.64 -24.61
CA GLU A 1117 5.70 60.37 -24.96
C GLU A 1117 4.67 59.47 -25.67
N ILE A 1118 3.42 59.93 -25.67
CA ILE A 1118 2.30 59.40 -26.44
C ILE A 1118 1.66 60.54 -27.25
N ARG A 1119 1.10 60.23 -28.43
CA ARG A 1119 0.37 61.20 -29.23
C ARG A 1119 -0.89 61.69 -28.50
N GLY A 1120 -1.26 62.95 -28.72
CA GLY A 1120 -2.51 63.50 -28.23
C GLY A 1120 -3.74 62.89 -28.93
N VAL A 1121 -4.91 63.02 -28.32
CA VAL A 1121 -6.16 62.39 -28.78
C VAL A 1121 -6.55 62.80 -30.22
N GLN A 1122 -6.24 64.02 -30.66
CA GLN A 1122 -6.61 64.53 -31.99
C GLN A 1122 -5.61 64.12 -33.09
N ALA A 1123 -4.50 63.48 -32.74
CA ALA A 1123 -3.51 62.99 -33.71
C ALA A 1123 -3.77 61.54 -34.17
N ALA A 1124 -4.93 60.98 -33.82
CA ALA A 1124 -5.37 59.64 -34.22
C ALA A 1124 -6.19 59.64 -35.52
N ASP A 1125 -6.67 60.81 -35.97
CA ASP A 1125 -7.54 60.99 -37.14
C ASP A 1125 -6.80 61.43 -38.42
N ASP A 1126 -5.47 61.62 -38.36
CA ASP A 1126 -4.55 61.92 -39.48
C ASP A 1126 -3.49 60.80 -39.64
#